data_AF-A0A7Y7CUQ2-F1
#
_entry.id   AF-A0A7Y7CUQ2-F1
#
_cell.length_a   1.000
_cell.length_b   1.000
_cell.length_c   1.000
_cell.angle_alpha   90.00
_cell.angle_beta   90.00
_cell.angle_gamma   90.00
#
_symmetry.space_group_name_H-M   'P 1'
#
loop_
_entity.id
_entity.type
_entity.pdbx_description
1 polymer ?
#
loop_
_entity_poly.entity_id
_entity_poly.type
_entity_poly.pdbx_seq_one_letter_code
_entity_poly.pdbx_strand_id
1 'polypeptide(L)'
;DQTKFDAARTEETVTYTTTNPLTGATGTTYTTYYKIGSSSDRVDNALNSILPVNTAPVANDDTSDVTVLDGSAGGAAVEAGTDENVSPHLISGNAETTTVNATGNVILNGANGDTADTDADGDTITLTEIKADTGATFAVSGSAVNVDGQYGTLTINADGSYTYAVDNTNAAVDALLRTDPALSDKFTYTISDGNGGTATAVLTIKIVGSNDVPLAADDSNNAKESIETNAVDQYVDGTDLLGVIAIGNVLDNDTDVDANDSKTIVGSTISGAAEGTTANAGSGVSTLSFSELPNNVSVGYFVFYDDNQTIDDDSKNATLLTDSSNTAITVTSIDTVNKTFTLSSAVANYSNLDGKILGFANSAKGAAYKETQITTLATTGTSTVDLTNYTGSIAVGMTVSGGGLAAGTVVTKVTYDTNGDLESVDINSSTTLSSASLSFSAASGAGTSILGEYGLLLLNADGSYTYTPTANNVALSEGEVAQDKFTYTMQDTAGTQSKATLTINVYGSGTNDPIATDDLVTADEVGTDSNYTETTLDAGNDLISGNIFANDKETYNSSAGVTGSNYVTALSFQDGNLVRATNTADGSGNFTLVGKYGYLVLNSANGSYDYQMATDSADLSGLGLTAGEISSMVSAVDALDEGDVVDEVFGYVVTNTLSGAGYDFANLTIRITGANDAPIAADENGLTGTVSGPAITGQVFLNDSDVDADDTKTVTEVVQGDLDNSTNHVLTSLPGSSDVSPSATLTGTYGTLTINADGTFDYSIDSSNAALIALPVGQSATEVFTYRMEDSQGRWSDATLTFTINGENEPPVNDYPSAVTVTGNSYTFSGSDLLSVTDVDGNLSSVTLHVDHGTLDVDATLAGAVTGDTTSDVVISGTQAEINAILATLVYTPTNGYVGNDYLTIFSQDSNNAYDSDGFPILMPTETTATVNEADLGSANGAVASGDLPSKGDGTTSYPVDTGETFKEYSGTYGTLKINDDGTFEYTLSGAQNHTGALYDTIQYVVYDQYGNSITNTVKVAIADDVPFAVADANTVAEGGTVQGNVNIDSGDDNADDFGADGARAAGAVVGVRADGSTPDTTTEVTVGIGSSIQGDHGTLVLLADGSYTYTSNPNSISTNVQDVFVYTIEDADGDRSTTTLTINVQDFSLTASAADILADDQYAGVTPSNQFTTTLAPSGGTGPYTYAIASGHTDPTYGSFSV
;
A
#
# COMPACT_ATOMS: atom_id res chain seq x y z
N ASP A 1 -32.81 -40.50 -31.19
CA ASP A 1 -32.51 -41.92 -31.48
C ASP A 1 -31.96 -42.57 -30.21
N GLN A 2 -32.70 -43.50 -29.63
CA GLN A 2 -32.48 -44.09 -28.31
C GLN A 2 -31.32 -45.12 -28.28
N THR A 3 -30.61 -45.34 -29.38
CA THR A 3 -29.65 -46.46 -29.51
C THR A 3 -28.16 -46.10 -29.31
N LYS A 4 -27.84 -44.84 -28.97
CA LYS A 4 -26.46 -44.42 -28.64
C LYS A 4 -26.21 -44.07 -27.16
N PHE A 5 -27.21 -44.19 -26.28
CA PHE A 5 -27.08 -43.81 -24.86
C PHE A 5 -26.68 -44.96 -23.91
N ASP A 6 -26.51 -46.19 -24.41
CA ASP A 6 -26.31 -47.39 -23.58
C ASP A 6 -24.83 -47.80 -23.34
N ALA A 7 -23.83 -46.93 -23.59
CA ALA A 7 -22.42 -47.35 -23.59
C ALA A 7 -21.51 -46.84 -22.45
N ALA A 8 -22.00 -46.13 -21.42
CA ALA A 8 -21.12 -45.57 -20.37
C ALA A 8 -21.57 -45.81 -18.92
N ARG A 9 -22.01 -47.03 -18.59
CA ARG A 9 -22.25 -47.46 -17.19
C ARG A 9 -21.15 -48.40 -16.72
N THR A 10 -20.18 -47.90 -15.96
CA THR A 10 -19.33 -48.72 -15.09
C THR A 10 -19.90 -48.68 -13.67
N GLU A 11 -20.41 -49.82 -13.20
CA GLU A 11 -20.83 -50.00 -11.81
C GLU A 11 -19.62 -50.41 -10.95
N GLU A 12 -19.27 -49.60 -9.95
CA GLU A 12 -18.31 -49.95 -8.92
C GLU A 12 -19.06 -50.30 -7.64
N THR A 13 -18.95 -51.55 -7.18
CA THR A 13 -19.57 -52.03 -5.93
C THR A 13 -18.48 -52.20 -4.87
N VAL A 14 -18.46 -51.32 -3.86
CA VAL A 14 -17.54 -51.45 -2.72
C VAL A 14 -18.25 -52.14 -1.56
N THR A 15 -17.63 -53.20 -1.01
CA THR A 15 -18.19 -53.99 0.09
C THR A 15 -17.48 -53.65 1.39
N TYR A 16 -18.22 -53.18 2.40
CA TYR A 16 -17.70 -53.01 3.76
C TYR A 16 -18.21 -54.12 4.68
N THR A 17 -17.29 -54.80 5.36
CA THR A 17 -17.64 -55.76 6.43
C THR A 17 -17.29 -55.12 7.76
N THR A 18 -18.29 -54.85 8.60
CA THR A 18 -18.04 -54.38 9.96
C THR A 18 -18.30 -55.51 10.95
N THR A 19 -17.36 -55.69 11.87
CA THR A 19 -17.45 -56.69 12.95
C THR A 19 -17.66 -55.96 14.25
N ASN A 20 -18.75 -56.25 14.97
CA ASN A 20 -18.97 -55.66 16.28
C ASN A 20 -17.97 -56.28 17.29
N PRO A 21 -17.05 -55.49 17.87
CA PRO A 21 -15.95 -56.01 18.69
C PRO A 21 -16.41 -56.60 20.04
N LEU A 22 -17.66 -56.37 20.46
CA LEU A 22 -18.20 -56.88 21.73
C LEU A 22 -19.02 -58.17 21.59
N THR A 23 -19.47 -58.53 20.38
CA THR A 23 -20.36 -59.69 20.16
C THR A 23 -19.89 -60.65 19.07
N GLY A 24 -18.89 -60.26 18.26
CA GLY A 24 -18.34 -61.11 17.18
C GLY A 24 -19.30 -61.31 15.99
N ALA A 25 -20.46 -60.66 15.96
CA ALA A 25 -21.36 -60.73 14.82
C ALA A 25 -20.89 -59.79 13.70
N THR A 26 -20.76 -60.34 12.49
CA THR A 26 -20.45 -59.62 11.25
C THR A 26 -21.73 -59.29 10.49
N GLY A 27 -21.85 -58.04 10.04
CA GLY A 27 -22.89 -57.59 9.12
C GLY A 27 -22.25 -57.02 7.85
N THR A 28 -22.79 -57.38 6.69
CA THR A 28 -22.36 -56.88 5.38
C THR A 28 -23.42 -55.92 4.85
N THR A 29 -23.03 -54.69 4.53
CA THR A 29 -23.90 -53.68 3.92
C THR A 29 -23.42 -53.41 2.49
N TYR A 30 -24.36 -53.38 1.54
CA TYR A 30 -24.09 -53.07 0.14
C TYR A 30 -24.52 -51.63 -0.15
N THR A 31 -23.60 -50.80 -0.64
CA THR A 31 -23.92 -49.44 -1.11
C THR A 31 -23.54 -49.33 -2.59
N THR A 32 -24.51 -49.00 -3.43
CA THR A 32 -24.34 -48.82 -4.88
C THR A 32 -24.39 -47.32 -5.20
N TYR A 33 -23.34 -46.78 -5.83
CA TYR A 33 -23.32 -45.39 -6.29
C TYR A 33 -23.79 -45.30 -7.75
N TYR A 34 -24.62 -44.29 -8.06
CA TYR A 34 -24.98 -43.92 -9.43
C TYR A 34 -24.37 -42.54 -9.73
N LYS A 35 -23.47 -42.42 -10.71
CA LYS A 35 -23.07 -41.12 -11.25
C LYS A 35 -24.17 -40.64 -12.20
N ILE A 36 -24.80 -39.50 -11.88
CA ILE A 36 -25.75 -38.80 -12.73
C ILE A 36 -25.03 -37.54 -13.21
N GLY A 37 -24.78 -37.41 -14.52
CA GLY A 37 -24.36 -36.14 -15.10
C GLY A 37 -25.57 -35.21 -15.17
N SER A 38 -25.44 -33.98 -14.68
CA SER A 38 -26.53 -33.00 -14.69
C SER A 38 -26.44 -32.07 -15.89
N SER A 39 -27.58 -31.88 -16.57
CA SER A 39 -27.86 -30.74 -17.43
C SER A 39 -29.21 -30.15 -16.98
N SER A 40 -29.21 -29.12 -16.13
CA SER A 40 -30.36 -28.22 -15.92
C SER A 40 -30.08 -27.17 -14.85
N ASP A 41 -30.16 -25.92 -15.28
CA ASP A 41 -29.97 -24.62 -14.61
C ASP A 41 -31.03 -24.32 -13.52
N ARG A 42 -31.65 -25.35 -12.96
CA ARG A 42 -32.50 -25.26 -11.76
C ARG A 42 -31.87 -25.90 -10.53
N VAL A 43 -30.71 -26.53 -10.71
CA VAL A 43 -29.90 -27.11 -9.64
C VAL A 43 -28.92 -26.07 -9.08
N ASP A 44 -28.51 -25.06 -9.84
CA ASP A 44 -27.40 -24.19 -9.43
C ASP A 44 -27.68 -23.33 -8.20
N ASN A 45 -28.87 -22.73 -8.05
CA ASN A 45 -29.17 -21.96 -6.83
C ASN A 45 -29.43 -22.82 -5.59
N ALA A 46 -29.86 -24.07 -5.77
CA ALA A 46 -30.07 -24.99 -4.66
C ALA A 46 -28.79 -25.80 -4.34
N LEU A 47 -27.85 -25.93 -5.28
CA LEU A 47 -26.59 -26.64 -5.13
C LEU A 47 -25.43 -25.71 -4.75
N ASN A 48 -25.40 -24.45 -5.21
CA ASN A 48 -24.53 -23.40 -4.63
C ASN A 48 -24.90 -23.06 -3.19
N SER A 49 -26.11 -23.42 -2.74
CA SER A 49 -26.53 -23.30 -1.34
C SER A 49 -26.20 -24.56 -0.50
N ILE A 50 -25.73 -25.65 -1.12
CA ILE A 50 -25.43 -26.94 -0.45
C ILE A 50 -23.95 -27.32 -0.60
N LEU A 51 -23.21 -26.70 -1.53
CA LEU A 51 -21.75 -26.62 -1.45
C LEU A 51 -21.41 -25.54 -0.42
N PRO A 52 -20.62 -25.84 0.63
CA PRO A 52 -20.09 -24.77 1.47
C PRO A 52 -19.34 -23.81 0.55
N VAL A 53 -19.73 -22.54 0.58
CA VAL A 53 -18.95 -21.48 -0.06
C VAL A 53 -17.67 -21.43 0.75
N ASN A 54 -16.53 -21.78 0.14
CA ASN A 54 -15.24 -21.68 0.81
C ASN A 54 -15.06 -20.23 1.28
N THR A 55 -15.09 -20.03 2.59
CA THR A 55 -14.94 -18.76 3.27
C THR A 55 -13.45 -18.54 3.43
N ALA A 56 -12.94 -17.41 2.95
CA ALA A 56 -11.53 -17.11 3.15
C ALA A 56 -11.17 -17.09 4.64
N PRO A 57 -9.94 -17.48 5.01
CA PRO A 57 -9.48 -17.40 6.39
C PRO A 57 -9.53 -15.94 6.87
N VAL A 58 -9.61 -15.75 8.18
CA VAL A 58 -9.46 -14.46 8.86
C VAL A 58 -8.10 -14.45 9.52
N ALA A 59 -7.21 -13.58 9.03
CA ALA A 59 -5.92 -13.30 9.63
C ALA A 59 -6.07 -12.16 10.65
N ASN A 60 -5.46 -12.28 11.83
CA ASN A 60 -5.41 -11.25 12.85
C ASN A 60 -3.96 -10.78 13.05
N ASP A 61 -3.77 -9.49 13.29
CA ASP A 61 -2.43 -8.98 13.61
C ASP A 61 -1.89 -9.66 14.87
N ASP A 62 -0.62 -10.08 14.79
CA ASP A 62 0.09 -10.75 15.88
C ASP A 62 1.13 -9.79 16.47
N THR A 63 1.11 -9.67 17.78
CA THR A 63 2.08 -8.85 18.52
C THR A 63 2.86 -9.72 19.49
N SER A 64 4.17 -9.76 19.28
CA SER A 64 5.09 -10.22 20.33
C SER A 64 5.24 -9.10 21.36
N ASP A 65 4.23 -8.91 22.22
CA ASP A 65 4.25 -7.98 23.35
C ASP A 65 4.49 -8.72 24.67
N VAL A 66 5.57 -8.38 25.40
CA VAL A 66 5.84 -8.85 26.76
C VAL A 66 5.24 -7.92 27.82
N THR A 67 4.62 -8.53 28.82
CA THR A 67 4.61 -8.02 30.20
C THR A 67 5.86 -8.55 30.91
N VAL A 68 6.87 -7.70 31.13
CA VAL A 68 8.10 -8.12 31.84
C VAL A 68 7.75 -8.30 33.31
N LEU A 69 7.57 -9.54 33.75
CA LEU A 69 7.80 -9.95 35.13
C LEU A 69 8.47 -11.32 35.10
N ASP A 70 9.78 -11.34 35.40
CA ASP A 70 10.51 -12.46 36.00
C ASP A 70 10.04 -13.86 35.60
N GLY A 71 10.72 -14.44 34.60
CA GLY A 71 10.86 -15.87 34.47
C GLY A 71 9.66 -16.63 33.89
N SER A 72 9.87 -17.12 32.66
CA SER A 72 9.13 -18.20 31.99
C SER A 72 7.94 -17.79 31.09
N ALA A 73 8.21 -17.90 29.78
CA ALA A 73 7.31 -17.99 28.62
C ALA A 73 6.69 -16.69 28.06
N GLY A 74 7.23 -16.25 26.90
CA GLY A 74 6.50 -15.55 25.82
C GLY A 74 6.65 -14.03 25.74
N GLY A 75 7.42 -13.54 24.75
CA GLY A 75 6.97 -12.41 23.92
C GLY A 75 7.86 -11.15 23.71
N ALA A 76 9.17 -11.13 23.96
CA ALA A 76 10.03 -10.02 23.51
C ALA A 76 11.43 -10.52 23.19
N ALA A 77 12.02 -9.96 22.14
CA ALA A 77 13.43 -10.15 21.86
C ALA A 77 14.22 -9.13 22.68
N VAL A 78 15.21 -9.59 23.42
CA VAL A 78 16.05 -8.73 24.27
C VAL A 78 17.43 -8.67 23.62
N GLU A 79 17.92 -7.46 23.43
CA GLU A 79 19.33 -7.19 23.12
C GLU A 79 20.22 -7.89 24.18
N ALA A 80 21.41 -8.35 23.78
CA ALA A 80 22.27 -9.10 24.69
C ALA A 80 23.54 -8.31 24.97
N GLY A 81 23.57 -7.68 26.15
CA GLY A 81 24.67 -6.80 26.52
C GLY A 81 26.06 -7.42 26.35
N THR A 82 27.00 -6.55 26.02
CA THR A 82 28.35 -6.81 25.54
C THR A 82 29.38 -6.97 26.67
N ASP A 83 29.24 -7.96 27.58
CA ASP A 83 30.24 -8.14 28.67
C ASP A 83 31.43 -9.05 28.27
N GLU A 84 32.60 -8.46 28.03
CA GLU A 84 33.91 -9.16 27.98
C GLU A 84 34.73 -9.02 29.29
N ASN A 85 34.27 -8.30 30.34
CA ASN A 85 35.16 -7.92 31.43
C ASN A 85 34.58 -7.70 32.85
N VAL A 86 33.71 -8.55 33.42
CA VAL A 86 33.58 -8.58 34.91
C VAL A 86 33.37 -9.96 35.56
N SER A 87 34.12 -10.23 36.63
CA SER A 87 33.83 -11.27 37.63
C SER A 87 32.63 -10.86 38.51
N PRO A 88 31.81 -11.83 38.98
CA PRO A 88 30.38 -11.63 39.22
C PRO A 88 30.07 -10.73 40.43
N HIS A 89 29.26 -9.67 40.23
CA HIS A 89 28.54 -9.01 41.30
C HIS A 89 27.04 -9.33 41.24
N LEU A 90 26.52 -9.78 42.37
CA LEU A 90 25.23 -10.46 42.52
C LEU A 90 24.08 -9.45 42.61
N ILE A 91 23.16 -9.49 41.64
CA ILE A 91 21.76 -9.10 41.89
C ILE A 91 20.99 -10.35 42.31
N SER A 92 20.25 -10.24 43.40
CA SER A 92 19.47 -11.34 43.96
C SER A 92 18.25 -11.65 43.08
N GLY A 93 18.36 -12.71 42.28
CA GLY A 93 17.25 -13.28 41.51
C GLY A 93 17.67 -13.53 40.06
N ASN A 94 17.78 -14.81 39.70
CA ASN A 94 18.00 -15.37 38.35
C ASN A 94 18.92 -14.63 37.37
N ALA A 95 20.22 -14.88 37.47
CA ALA A 95 21.15 -14.75 36.35
C ALA A 95 20.81 -15.75 35.24
N GLU A 96 20.58 -15.27 34.02
CA GLU A 96 21.07 -15.91 32.80
C GLU A 96 21.35 -14.84 31.73
N THR A 97 22.62 -14.69 31.38
CA THR A 97 23.15 -14.02 30.18
C THR A 97 22.87 -14.89 28.96
N THR A 98 21.59 -15.12 28.65
CA THR A 98 21.18 -15.86 27.45
C THR A 98 20.33 -14.96 26.59
N THR A 99 20.77 -14.74 25.35
CA THR A 99 19.97 -14.24 24.23
C THR A 99 18.55 -14.80 24.30
N VAL A 100 17.56 -13.92 24.48
CA VAL A 100 16.15 -14.30 24.44
C VAL A 100 15.64 -13.99 23.05
N ASN A 101 15.72 -14.98 22.16
CA ASN A 101 15.07 -14.89 20.85
C ASN A 101 13.56 -14.89 21.05
N ALA A 102 12.83 -13.98 20.39
CA ALA A 102 11.37 -14.05 20.37
C ALA A 102 10.94 -15.30 19.58
N THR A 103 10.08 -16.12 20.16
CA THR A 103 9.53 -17.31 19.50
C THR A 103 8.01 -17.30 19.61
N GLY A 104 7.32 -17.61 18.53
CA GLY A 104 5.85 -17.59 18.52
C GLY A 104 5.26 -18.40 17.38
N ASN A 105 3.96 -18.24 17.17
CA ASN A 105 3.26 -18.76 16.01
C ASN A 105 2.20 -17.74 15.61
N VAL A 106 2.20 -17.30 14.35
CA VAL A 106 1.24 -16.28 13.86
C VAL A 106 -0.14 -16.87 13.55
N ILE A 107 -0.24 -18.18 13.30
CA ILE A 107 -1.50 -18.86 12.95
C ILE A 107 -2.22 -19.39 14.21
N LEU A 108 -1.46 -20.05 15.09
CA LEU A 108 -1.99 -20.62 16.32
C LEU A 108 -1.92 -19.59 17.44
N ASN A 109 -2.85 -19.66 18.41
CA ASN A 109 -2.88 -18.76 19.57
C ASN A 109 -1.48 -18.63 20.20
N GLY A 110 -0.84 -17.49 19.98
CA GLY A 110 0.45 -17.16 20.55
C GLY A 110 0.38 -17.21 22.07
N ALA A 111 1.51 -17.48 22.73
CA ALA A 111 1.60 -17.55 24.19
C ALA A 111 1.19 -16.24 24.91
N ASN A 112 0.90 -15.18 24.15
CA ASN A 112 0.76 -13.79 24.56
C ASN A 112 -0.72 -13.35 24.72
N GLY A 113 -1.69 -14.19 24.33
CA GLY A 113 -3.12 -13.90 24.46
C GLY A 113 -3.80 -13.30 23.21
N ASP A 114 -3.09 -13.27 22.08
CA ASP A 114 -3.63 -12.85 20.78
C ASP A 114 -4.69 -13.81 20.26
N THR A 115 -5.58 -13.30 19.41
CA THR A 115 -6.64 -14.08 18.76
C THR A 115 -6.05 -14.90 17.63
N ALA A 116 -6.09 -16.23 17.76
CA ALA A 116 -5.68 -17.14 16.69
C ALA A 116 -6.36 -16.80 15.36
N ASP A 117 -5.64 -17.02 14.25
CA ASP A 117 -6.23 -17.00 12.93
C ASP A 117 -7.28 -18.09 12.81
N THR A 118 -8.40 -17.77 12.16
CA THR A 118 -9.54 -18.67 12.08
C THR A 118 -10.04 -18.78 10.67
N ASP A 119 -10.45 -19.99 10.30
CA ASP A 119 -11.30 -20.21 9.16
C ASP A 119 -12.68 -20.69 9.65
N ALA A 120 -13.73 -20.11 9.09
CA ALA A 120 -15.12 -20.41 9.45
C ALA A 120 -15.53 -21.82 9.00
N ASP A 121 -14.90 -22.35 7.95
CA ASP A 121 -15.17 -23.68 7.42
C ASP A 121 -14.34 -24.78 8.13
N GLY A 122 -13.30 -24.38 8.86
CA GLY A 122 -12.45 -25.25 9.67
C GLY A 122 -11.34 -25.93 8.86
N ASP A 123 -10.99 -25.38 7.70
CA ASP A 123 -9.90 -25.80 6.86
C ASP A 123 -8.53 -25.51 7.52
N THR A 124 -7.50 -26.20 7.02
CA THR A 124 -6.15 -26.03 7.56
C THR A 124 -5.52 -24.77 6.98
N ILE A 125 -5.22 -23.82 7.86
CA ILE A 125 -4.54 -22.58 7.50
C ILE A 125 -3.03 -22.84 7.41
N THR A 126 -2.40 -22.33 6.35
CA THR A 126 -0.94 -22.36 6.15
C THR A 126 -0.43 -21.00 5.71
N LEU A 127 0.76 -20.61 6.15
CA LEU A 127 1.42 -19.38 5.72
C LEU A 127 2.09 -19.61 4.37
N THR A 128 1.77 -18.76 3.40
CA THR A 128 2.23 -18.89 2.00
C THR A 128 3.21 -17.81 1.59
N GLU A 129 3.17 -16.64 2.23
CA GLU A 129 4.04 -15.50 1.91
C GLU A 129 4.37 -14.69 3.17
N ILE A 130 5.57 -14.10 3.20
CA ILE A 130 6.04 -13.18 4.23
C ILE A 130 6.78 -12.01 3.57
N LYS A 131 6.52 -10.78 4.01
CA LYS A 131 7.13 -9.55 3.51
C LYS A 131 7.65 -8.71 4.68
N ALA A 132 8.93 -8.34 4.64
CA ALA A 132 9.50 -7.39 5.59
C ALA A 132 9.18 -5.94 5.21
N ASP A 133 9.12 -5.03 6.19
CA ASP A 133 8.95 -3.59 5.95
C ASP A 133 10.08 -2.97 5.12
N THR A 134 11.26 -3.63 5.05
CA THR A 134 12.35 -3.31 4.13
C THR A 134 12.01 -3.57 2.64
N GLY A 135 10.82 -4.11 2.34
CA GLY A 135 10.27 -4.28 1.00
C GLY A 135 10.46 -5.68 0.40
N ALA A 136 11.27 -6.54 1.01
CA ALA A 136 11.54 -7.88 0.50
C ALA A 136 10.38 -8.86 0.77
N THR A 137 9.92 -9.55 -0.30
CA THR A 137 8.85 -10.57 -0.23
C THR A 137 9.40 -11.97 -0.48
N PHE A 138 8.98 -12.94 0.35
CA PHE A 138 9.41 -14.34 0.28
C PHE A 138 8.20 -15.29 0.28
N ALA A 139 8.20 -16.25 -0.63
CA ALA A 139 7.24 -17.35 -0.62
C ALA A 139 7.65 -18.39 0.44
N VAL A 140 6.70 -18.83 1.28
CA VAL A 140 6.94 -19.83 2.32
C VAL A 140 6.31 -21.16 1.89
N SER A 141 7.15 -22.13 1.55
CA SER A 141 6.70 -23.47 1.15
C SER A 141 7.55 -24.57 1.78
N GLY A 142 6.96 -25.28 2.75
CA GLY A 142 7.50 -26.51 3.35
C GLY A 142 8.67 -26.36 4.34
N SER A 143 9.69 -25.54 4.06
CA SER A 143 10.83 -25.30 4.95
C SER A 143 10.81 -23.89 5.56
N ALA A 144 11.52 -23.70 6.67
CA ALA A 144 11.71 -22.39 7.29
C ALA A 144 12.37 -21.41 6.30
N VAL A 145 11.90 -20.16 6.30
CA VAL A 145 12.46 -19.05 5.52
C VAL A 145 13.07 -18.05 6.48
N ASN A 146 14.27 -17.56 6.16
CA ASN A 146 14.90 -16.44 6.86
C ASN A 146 14.57 -15.15 6.13
N VAL A 147 14.15 -14.14 6.88
CA VAL A 147 13.74 -12.83 6.41
C VAL A 147 14.49 -11.80 7.25
N ASP A 148 15.37 -11.03 6.61
CA ASP A 148 16.11 -9.99 7.29
C ASP A 148 15.20 -8.76 7.51
N GLY A 149 15.01 -8.41 8.79
CA GLY A 149 14.38 -7.17 9.22
C GLY A 149 15.40 -6.05 9.39
N GLN A 150 14.99 -4.92 9.95
CA GLN A 150 15.87 -3.77 10.17
C GLN A 150 16.82 -4.00 11.35
N TYR A 151 16.38 -4.76 12.36
CA TYR A 151 17.08 -4.91 13.64
C TYR A 151 17.44 -6.38 13.97
N GLY A 152 17.22 -7.30 13.03
CA GLY A 152 17.45 -8.73 13.24
C GLY A 152 16.87 -9.60 12.13
N THR A 153 16.96 -10.92 12.29
CA THR A 153 16.48 -11.89 11.29
C THR A 153 15.32 -12.72 11.84
N LEU A 154 14.21 -12.74 11.11
CA LEU A 154 13.05 -13.60 11.36
C LEU A 154 13.24 -14.94 10.61
N THR A 155 13.17 -16.06 11.33
CA THR A 155 13.02 -17.39 10.75
C THR A 155 11.58 -17.87 10.94
N ILE A 156 10.82 -18.07 9.86
CA ILE A 156 9.39 -18.43 9.91
C ILE A 156 9.07 -19.68 9.07
N ASN A 157 8.15 -20.53 9.57
CA ASN A 157 7.72 -21.76 8.92
C ASN A 157 6.30 -21.63 8.32
N ALA A 158 5.96 -22.52 7.38
CA ALA A 158 4.62 -22.58 6.77
C ALA A 158 3.49 -22.91 7.77
N ASP A 159 3.82 -23.48 8.94
CA ASP A 159 2.86 -23.71 10.04
C ASP A 159 2.69 -22.49 10.96
N GLY A 160 3.25 -21.34 10.57
CA GLY A 160 3.19 -20.07 11.29
C GLY A 160 4.21 -19.95 12.42
N SER A 161 4.93 -21.02 12.79
CA SER A 161 5.91 -20.96 13.87
C SER A 161 7.14 -20.14 13.47
N TYR A 162 7.59 -19.26 14.37
CA TYR A 162 8.72 -18.37 14.11
C TYR A 162 9.71 -18.26 15.26
N THR A 163 10.95 -17.89 14.93
CA THR A 163 11.98 -17.42 15.85
C THR A 163 12.61 -16.15 15.28
N TYR A 164 12.82 -15.13 16.11
CA TYR A 164 13.49 -13.90 15.72
C TYR A 164 14.80 -13.75 16.49
N ALA A 165 15.90 -13.54 15.77
CA ALA A 165 17.22 -13.31 16.33
C ALA A 165 17.61 -11.84 16.15
N VAL A 166 17.87 -11.15 17.25
CA VAL A 166 18.31 -9.74 17.27
C VAL A 166 19.72 -9.63 16.70
N ASP A 167 20.00 -8.59 15.92
CA ASP A 167 21.34 -8.24 15.46
C ASP A 167 22.01 -7.26 16.43
N ASN A 168 22.81 -7.78 17.36
CA ASN A 168 23.56 -6.96 18.33
C ASN A 168 24.78 -6.23 17.71
N THR A 169 24.99 -6.31 16.40
CA THR A 169 25.98 -5.46 15.71
C THR A 169 25.35 -4.21 15.11
N ASN A 170 24.02 -4.09 15.18
CA ASN A 170 23.30 -2.90 14.78
C ASN A 170 23.43 -1.81 15.85
N ALA A 171 23.99 -0.65 15.48
CA ALA A 171 24.27 0.44 16.42
C ALA A 171 23.02 0.97 17.16
N ALA A 172 21.84 0.96 16.52
CA ALA A 172 20.61 1.40 17.16
C ALA A 172 20.09 0.38 18.19
N VAL A 173 20.38 -0.91 17.97
CA VAL A 173 20.06 -1.98 18.92
C VAL A 173 21.04 -1.93 20.09
N ASP A 174 22.34 -1.83 19.82
CA ASP A 174 23.42 -1.81 20.81
C ASP A 174 23.33 -0.59 21.75
N ALA A 175 22.75 0.52 21.28
CA ALA A 175 22.54 1.73 22.08
C ALA A 175 21.20 1.77 22.83
N LEU A 176 20.37 0.72 22.74
CA LEU A 176 19.01 0.73 23.25
C LEU A 176 18.98 0.40 24.75
N LEU A 177 18.51 1.34 25.58
CA LEU A 177 18.27 1.08 27.00
C LEU A 177 16.93 0.38 27.25
N ARG A 178 16.85 -0.40 28.34
CA ARG A 178 15.58 -1.01 28.77
C ARG A 178 14.46 -0.02 29.09
N THR A 179 14.78 1.23 29.41
CA THR A 179 13.80 2.29 29.67
C THR A 179 13.31 3.01 28.42
N ASP A 180 14.00 2.81 27.29
CA ASP A 180 13.68 3.49 26.05
C ASP A 180 12.47 2.86 25.36
N PRO A 181 11.83 3.60 24.44
CA PRO A 181 10.83 3.02 23.57
C PRO A 181 11.42 1.84 22.80
N ALA A 182 10.76 0.68 22.88
CA ALA A 182 11.17 -0.51 22.16
C ALA A 182 11.25 -0.26 20.64
N LEU A 183 12.34 -0.70 20.00
CA LEU A 183 12.45 -0.75 18.55
C LEU A 183 11.48 -1.80 18.00
N SER A 184 11.03 -1.64 16.76
CA SER A 184 10.01 -2.52 16.18
C SER A 184 10.37 -2.95 14.77
N ASP A 185 10.41 -4.26 14.55
CA ASP A 185 10.41 -4.86 13.21
C ASP A 185 9.00 -5.35 12.88
N LYS A 186 8.54 -5.13 11.66
CA LYS A 186 7.23 -5.59 11.19
C LYS A 186 7.35 -6.46 9.96
N PHE A 187 6.54 -7.51 9.94
CA PHE A 187 6.47 -8.47 8.86
C PHE A 187 5.01 -8.72 8.48
N THR A 188 4.63 -8.39 7.25
CA THR A 188 3.30 -8.71 6.72
C THR A 188 3.30 -10.15 6.23
N TYR A 189 2.39 -10.98 6.73
CA TYR A 189 2.28 -12.39 6.34
C TYR A 189 0.93 -12.68 5.68
N THR A 190 0.94 -13.64 4.76
CA THR A 190 -0.25 -14.10 4.03
C THR A 190 -0.51 -15.56 4.36
N ILE A 191 -1.74 -15.87 4.77
CA ILE A 191 -2.22 -17.23 5.04
C ILE A 191 -3.22 -17.68 3.97
N SER A 192 -3.30 -19.00 3.75
CA SER A 192 -4.25 -19.64 2.85
C SER A 192 -4.90 -20.86 3.49
N ASP A 193 -6.17 -21.08 3.15
CA ASP A 193 -6.96 -22.28 3.48
C ASP A 193 -6.67 -23.49 2.56
N GLY A 194 -5.87 -23.30 1.50
CA GLY A 194 -5.58 -24.32 0.49
C GLY A 194 -6.74 -24.59 -0.51
N ASN A 195 -7.85 -23.87 -0.38
CA ASN A 195 -9.05 -23.96 -1.21
C ASN A 195 -9.30 -22.67 -2.01
N GLY A 196 -8.34 -21.74 -2.01
CA GLY A 196 -8.32 -20.53 -2.83
C GLY A 196 -8.65 -19.25 -2.04
N GLY A 197 -8.99 -19.35 -0.75
CA GLY A 197 -9.10 -18.21 0.14
C GLY A 197 -7.74 -17.81 0.73
N THR A 198 -7.51 -16.51 0.86
CA THR A 198 -6.30 -15.95 1.48
C THR A 198 -6.64 -14.75 2.36
N ALA A 199 -5.80 -14.48 3.35
CA ALA A 199 -5.87 -13.29 4.18
C ALA A 199 -4.47 -12.84 4.61
N THR A 200 -4.33 -11.56 4.95
CA THR A 200 -3.06 -10.93 5.35
C THR A 200 -3.16 -10.29 6.71
N ALA A 201 -2.09 -10.36 7.50
CA ALA A 201 -1.96 -9.68 8.78
C ALA A 201 -0.49 -9.31 9.05
N VAL A 202 -0.22 -8.55 10.10
CA VAL A 202 1.11 -8.08 10.46
C VAL A 202 1.60 -8.75 11.74
N LEU A 203 2.81 -9.32 11.69
CA LEU A 203 3.60 -9.70 12.85
C LEU A 203 4.49 -8.52 13.25
N THR A 204 4.31 -8.00 14.47
CA THR A 204 5.20 -6.98 15.05
C THR A 204 6.12 -7.59 16.10
N ILE A 205 7.44 -7.47 15.90
CA ILE A 205 8.48 -7.84 16.86
C ILE A 205 8.96 -6.58 17.57
N LYS A 206 8.76 -6.52 18.88
CA LYS A 206 9.34 -5.46 19.73
C LYS A 206 10.65 -5.91 20.33
N ILE A 207 11.67 -5.07 20.19
CA ILE A 207 13.01 -5.27 20.72
C ILE A 207 13.17 -4.31 21.87
N VAL A 208 13.43 -4.86 23.04
CA VAL A 208 13.71 -4.07 24.24
C VAL A 208 15.20 -4.12 24.52
N GLY A 209 15.74 -2.95 24.86
CA GLY A 209 17.12 -2.80 25.27
C GLY A 209 17.45 -3.59 26.52
N SER A 210 18.73 -3.92 26.67
CA SER A 210 19.28 -4.30 27.97
C SER A 210 19.92 -3.08 28.62
N ASN A 211 20.86 -3.27 29.53
CA ASN A 211 21.68 -2.18 30.05
C ASN A 211 23.07 -2.74 30.12
N ASP A 212 23.96 -2.13 29.38
CA ASP A 212 25.33 -2.51 29.24
C ASP A 212 26.16 -1.98 30.42
N VAL A 213 27.36 -2.53 30.58
CA VAL A 213 28.26 -2.05 31.64
C VAL A 213 29.06 -0.88 31.07
N PRO A 214 29.09 0.29 31.71
CA PRO A 214 29.86 1.41 31.20
C PRO A 214 31.35 1.05 31.25
N LEU A 215 32.13 1.45 30.26
CA LEU A 215 33.56 1.16 30.17
C LEU A 215 34.40 2.33 30.72
N ALA A 216 35.00 2.13 31.89
CA ALA A 216 35.94 3.09 32.48
C ALA A 216 37.36 2.93 31.91
N ALA A 217 38.04 4.03 31.60
CA ALA A 217 39.40 4.12 31.07
C ALA A 217 40.37 4.76 32.09
N ASP A 218 41.66 4.38 32.08
CA ASP A 218 42.64 4.94 33.03
C ASP A 218 43.00 6.39 32.69
N ASP A 219 43.08 7.26 33.70
CA ASP A 219 43.46 8.68 33.57
C ASP A 219 44.87 8.98 34.09
N SER A 220 45.45 10.06 33.57
CA SER A 220 46.69 10.63 34.11
C SER A 220 46.69 12.15 34.05
N ASN A 221 47.23 12.81 35.09
CA ASN A 221 47.47 14.26 35.08
C ASN A 221 48.76 14.60 35.85
N ASN A 222 49.24 15.83 35.74
CA ASN A 222 50.47 16.31 36.35
C ASN A 222 50.16 17.43 37.36
N ALA A 223 50.86 17.43 38.49
CA ALA A 223 50.78 18.46 39.50
C ALA A 223 52.18 18.84 39.99
N LYS A 224 52.33 20.03 40.55
CA LYS A 224 53.62 20.54 41.04
C LYS A 224 53.45 21.16 42.41
N GLU A 225 54.33 20.84 43.35
CA GLU A 225 54.23 21.42 44.69
C GLU A 225 54.60 22.91 44.70
N SER A 226 54.19 23.66 45.72
CA SER A 226 54.70 25.02 45.93
C SER A 226 55.83 25.00 46.96
N ILE A 227 56.84 25.86 46.82
CA ILE A 227 57.86 26.05 47.86
C ILE A 227 57.35 26.96 49.01
N GLU A 228 56.16 27.58 48.88
CA GLU A 228 55.55 28.43 49.90
C GLU A 228 54.63 27.66 50.85
N THR A 229 54.88 27.75 52.17
CA THR A 229 54.16 26.97 53.19
C THR A 229 53.00 27.72 53.88
N ASN A 230 52.61 28.93 53.45
CA ASN A 230 51.61 29.77 54.14
C ASN A 230 50.52 30.32 53.20
N ALA A 231 49.25 30.01 53.51
CA ALA A 231 48.08 30.29 52.68
C ALA A 231 47.52 31.76 52.70
N VAL A 232 48.24 32.78 53.20
CA VAL A 232 47.61 34.10 53.48
C VAL A 232 48.28 35.31 52.79
N ASP A 233 49.41 35.20 52.09
CA ASP A 233 50.02 36.37 51.45
C ASP A 233 50.76 36.00 50.14
N GLN A 234 50.00 35.84 49.05
CA GLN A 234 50.56 35.76 47.70
C GLN A 234 51.07 37.14 47.28
N TYR A 235 52.40 37.27 47.18
CA TYR A 235 53.27 38.30 46.55
C TYR A 235 54.29 38.84 47.55
N VAL A 236 55.57 38.45 47.47
CA VAL A 236 56.77 39.33 47.27
C VAL A 236 58.04 38.48 47.03
N ASP A 237 58.26 37.98 45.82
CA ASP A 237 59.50 38.04 45.00
C ASP A 237 59.30 37.10 43.81
N GLY A 238 59.53 37.59 42.59
CA GLY A 238 59.06 36.97 41.34
C GLY A 238 59.84 35.74 40.88
N THR A 239 60.08 34.77 41.77
CA THR A 239 60.75 33.50 41.46
C THR A 239 59.92 32.26 41.77
N ASP A 240 58.81 32.37 42.50
CA ASP A 240 57.79 31.30 42.60
C ASP A 240 56.42 31.97 42.65
N LEU A 241 55.56 31.65 41.69
CA LEU A 241 54.13 31.88 41.83
C LEU A 241 53.35 30.64 41.39
N LEU A 242 53.40 29.68 42.31
CA LEU A 242 52.36 28.74 42.70
C LEU A 242 52.51 27.37 42.07
N GLY A 243 52.82 26.38 42.91
CA GLY A 243 52.66 24.97 42.57
C GLY A 243 51.33 24.70 41.86
N VAL A 244 51.39 23.84 40.85
CA VAL A 244 50.28 23.53 39.96
C VAL A 244 49.39 22.49 40.62
N ILE A 245 48.12 22.84 40.86
CA ILE A 245 47.07 21.88 41.20
C ILE A 245 46.63 21.16 39.92
N ALA A 246 46.36 19.87 40.01
CA ALA A 246 45.76 19.15 38.88
C ALA A 246 44.24 19.25 38.99
N ILE A 247 43.59 19.74 37.94
CA ILE A 247 42.14 19.77 37.78
C ILE A 247 41.84 18.99 36.51
N GLY A 248 40.76 18.21 36.53
CA GLY A 248 40.28 17.48 35.35
C GLY A 248 38.96 16.80 35.65
N ASN A 249 38.53 15.93 34.75
CA ASN A 249 37.37 15.08 34.93
C ASN A 249 37.73 13.65 34.46
N VAL A 250 37.42 12.65 35.30
CA VAL A 250 37.72 11.23 35.01
C VAL A 250 36.68 10.57 34.10
N LEU A 251 35.55 11.24 33.83
CA LEU A 251 34.49 10.70 32.99
C LEU A 251 34.62 11.07 31.50
N ASP A 252 35.59 11.91 31.13
CA ASP A 252 35.68 12.49 29.78
C ASP A 252 36.09 11.45 28.71
N ASN A 253 36.81 10.40 29.10
CA ASN A 253 37.25 9.28 28.26
C ASN A 253 36.50 7.96 28.54
N ASP A 254 35.55 7.99 29.47
CA ASP A 254 34.77 6.82 29.85
C ASP A 254 33.58 6.67 28.90
N THR A 255 33.40 5.48 28.30
CA THR A 255 32.37 5.23 27.28
C THR A 255 31.26 4.34 27.81
N ASP A 256 30.06 4.54 27.30
CA ASP A 256 28.88 3.71 27.59
C ASP A 256 28.15 3.61 26.26
N VAL A 257 27.82 2.39 25.87
CA VAL A 257 27.22 2.13 24.57
C VAL A 257 25.74 2.51 24.58
N ASP A 258 25.12 2.50 25.76
CA ASP A 258 23.73 2.88 25.99
C ASP A 258 23.50 4.38 25.74
N ALA A 259 22.66 4.70 24.75
CA ALA A 259 22.31 6.07 24.43
C ALA A 259 21.53 6.70 25.60
N ASN A 260 21.83 7.96 25.91
CA ASN A 260 21.20 8.73 26.98
C ASN A 260 21.43 8.19 28.40
N ASP A 261 22.32 7.20 28.61
CA ASP A 261 22.71 6.84 29.97
C ASP A 261 23.70 7.87 30.56
N SER A 262 23.57 8.12 31.85
CA SER A 262 24.41 9.04 32.61
C SER A 262 25.43 8.27 33.45
N LYS A 263 26.68 8.70 33.36
CA LYS A 263 27.79 8.17 34.16
C LYS A 263 27.97 9.00 35.41
N THR A 264 28.13 8.34 36.55
CA THR A 264 28.44 9.00 37.82
C THR A 264 29.52 8.27 38.59
N ILE A 265 30.33 9.01 39.32
CA ILE A 265 31.29 8.43 40.27
C ILE A 265 30.57 8.13 41.58
N VAL A 266 30.67 6.89 42.04
CA VAL A 266 30.02 6.43 43.28
C VAL A 266 31.01 5.95 44.33
N GLY A 267 32.27 5.76 43.93
CA GLY A 267 33.35 5.39 44.84
C GLY A 267 34.70 5.89 44.34
N SER A 268 35.56 6.24 45.29
CA SER A 268 36.96 6.57 45.06
C SER A 268 37.78 6.04 46.22
N THR A 269 38.95 5.47 45.91
CA THR A 269 39.85 4.88 46.90
C THR A 269 41.30 5.12 46.48
N ILE A 270 42.22 5.25 47.44
CA ILE A 270 43.64 5.19 47.12
C ILE A 270 44.01 3.74 46.79
N SER A 271 44.86 3.54 45.78
CA SER A 271 45.24 2.19 45.38
C SER A 271 46.12 1.53 46.46
N GLY A 272 45.64 0.43 47.05
CA GLY A 272 46.35 -0.37 48.05
C GLY A 272 45.60 -0.50 49.39
N ALA A 273 45.17 -1.72 49.73
CA ALA A 273 44.76 -2.04 51.10
C ALA A 273 46.01 -2.25 51.95
N ALA A 274 46.06 -1.60 53.11
CA ALA A 274 47.17 -1.77 54.04
C ALA A 274 46.73 -2.56 55.27
N GLU A 275 47.61 -3.43 55.75
CA GLU A 275 47.44 -4.18 56.98
C GLU A 275 48.61 -3.86 57.90
N GLY A 276 48.38 -3.89 59.22
CA GLY A 276 49.44 -3.66 60.20
C GLY A 276 49.11 -4.32 61.53
N THR A 277 50.14 -4.69 62.29
CA THR A 277 49.97 -5.21 63.65
C THR A 277 50.47 -4.19 64.66
N THR A 278 49.72 -3.91 65.71
CA THR A 278 50.17 -2.97 66.75
C THR A 278 51.39 -3.53 67.48
N ALA A 279 52.52 -2.82 67.40
CA ALA A 279 53.84 -3.27 67.86
C ALA A 279 53.96 -3.25 69.38
N ASN A 280 53.57 -2.12 69.97
CA ASN A 280 53.34 -1.92 71.38
C ASN A 280 52.15 -0.96 71.47
N ALA A 281 51.17 -1.24 72.33
CA ALA A 281 50.24 -0.19 72.70
C ALA A 281 51.10 0.96 73.23
N GLY A 282 51.03 2.16 72.65
CA GLY A 282 51.59 3.34 73.31
C GLY A 282 51.05 3.30 74.73
N SER A 283 51.94 3.04 75.70
CA SER A 283 51.52 2.58 77.01
C SER A 283 50.75 3.72 77.64
N GLY A 284 49.42 3.60 77.61
CA GLY A 284 48.50 4.62 78.07
C GLY A 284 48.92 5.16 79.43
N VAL A 285 48.75 6.45 79.68
CA VAL A 285 49.18 7.00 80.96
C VAL A 285 48.24 6.53 82.08
N SER A 286 48.82 6.03 83.16
CA SER A 286 48.05 5.71 84.37
C SER A 286 47.70 6.99 85.11
N THR A 287 46.45 7.09 85.55
CA THR A 287 45.95 8.15 86.41
C THR A 287 45.60 7.58 87.77
N LEU A 288 46.19 8.16 88.81
CA LEU A 288 45.91 7.84 90.21
C LEU A 288 44.91 8.85 90.75
N SER A 289 43.85 8.40 91.39
CA SER A 289 42.91 9.28 92.11
C SER A 289 43.04 9.09 93.62
N PHE A 290 42.80 10.17 94.36
CA PHE A 290 42.91 10.20 95.82
C PHE A 290 41.68 10.85 96.45
N SER A 291 41.30 10.40 97.65
CA SER A 291 40.24 11.07 98.44
C SER A 291 40.65 12.49 98.84
N GLU A 292 41.94 12.71 99.08
CA GLU A 292 42.59 14.01 99.28
C GLU A 292 43.99 13.97 98.65
N LEU A 293 44.41 15.06 98.00
CA LEU A 293 45.74 15.14 97.40
C LEU A 293 46.82 15.12 98.49
N PRO A 294 47.93 14.40 98.28
CA PRO A 294 49.07 14.44 99.19
C PRO A 294 49.72 15.82 99.16
N ASN A 295 49.94 16.40 100.35
CA ASN A 295 50.56 17.71 100.48
C ASN A 295 52.01 17.69 99.97
N ASN A 296 52.40 18.74 99.23
CA ASN A 296 53.77 18.98 98.74
C ASN A 296 54.32 17.98 97.70
N VAL A 297 53.47 17.30 96.94
CA VAL A 297 53.88 16.54 95.73
C VAL A 297 53.86 17.45 94.50
N SER A 298 54.86 17.33 93.63
CA SER A 298 54.93 18.05 92.35
C SER A 298 55.27 17.11 91.20
N VAL A 299 55.13 17.61 89.97
CA VAL A 299 55.60 16.92 88.75
C VAL A 299 57.08 16.53 88.90
N GLY A 300 57.44 15.35 88.40
CA GLY A 300 58.78 14.76 88.44
C GLY A 300 59.06 13.81 89.62
N TYR A 301 58.14 13.65 90.56
CA TYR A 301 58.30 12.71 91.69
C TYR A 301 58.14 11.26 91.23
N PHE A 302 59.05 10.39 91.67
CA PHE A 302 58.98 8.94 91.48
C PHE A 302 57.93 8.31 92.41
N VAL A 303 57.26 7.27 91.92
CA VAL A 303 56.16 6.61 92.62
C VAL A 303 56.58 5.22 93.12
N PHE A 304 56.37 4.95 94.41
CA PHE A 304 56.74 3.70 95.07
C PHE A 304 55.55 3.05 95.78
N TYR A 305 55.60 1.73 95.88
CA TYR A 305 54.62 0.90 96.59
C TYR A 305 55.24 0.21 97.81
N ASP A 306 54.46 0.11 98.91
CA ASP A 306 54.76 -0.74 100.07
C ASP A 306 53.62 -1.74 100.32
N ASP A 307 53.96 -3.02 100.51
CA ASP A 307 53.00 -4.10 100.72
C ASP A 307 52.58 -4.27 102.19
N ASN A 308 53.27 -3.61 103.14
CA ASN A 308 53.14 -3.94 104.57
C ASN A 308 52.32 -2.93 105.41
N GLN A 309 51.64 -1.97 104.79
CA GLN A 309 50.65 -1.03 105.36
C GLN A 309 51.03 -0.25 106.64
N THR A 310 52.31 -0.21 107.04
CA THR A 310 52.82 0.69 108.08
C THR A 310 54.23 1.14 107.70
N ILE A 311 54.39 2.42 107.38
CA ILE A 311 55.71 3.00 107.11
C ILE A 311 56.14 3.80 108.35
N ASP A 312 57.12 3.26 109.06
CA ASP A 312 58.01 4.08 109.91
C ASP A 312 59.10 4.65 108.99
N ASP A 313 59.55 5.89 109.27
CA ASP A 313 60.24 6.87 108.40
C ASP A 313 61.58 6.38 107.77
N ASP A 314 61.96 5.12 107.99
CA ASP A 314 63.23 4.48 107.59
C ASP A 314 63.09 3.09 106.88
N SER A 315 61.90 2.71 106.41
CA SER A 315 61.64 1.32 105.96
C SER A 315 62.19 1.00 104.55
N LYS A 316 63.19 0.09 104.50
CA LYS A 316 63.97 -0.34 103.31
C LYS A 316 63.24 -1.22 102.27
N ASN A 317 61.91 -1.30 102.28
CA ASN A 317 61.14 -2.29 101.50
C ASN A 317 60.23 -1.69 100.38
N ALA A 318 60.28 -0.38 100.14
CA ALA A 318 59.51 0.23 99.05
C ALA A 318 60.02 -0.21 97.67
N THR A 319 59.10 -0.65 96.81
CA THR A 319 59.39 -1.02 95.41
C THR A 319 58.99 0.11 94.48
N LEU A 320 59.91 0.54 93.62
CA LEU A 320 59.66 1.57 92.61
C LEU A 320 58.65 1.03 91.59
N LEU A 321 57.58 1.78 91.33
CA LEU A 321 56.68 1.46 90.24
C LEU A 321 57.42 1.67 88.92
N THR A 322 57.28 0.69 88.04
CA THR A 322 57.94 0.70 86.73
C THR A 322 56.94 0.39 85.64
N ASP A 323 57.22 0.93 84.47
CA ASP A 323 56.51 0.57 83.24
C ASP A 323 56.95 -0.81 82.73
N SER A 324 56.39 -1.23 81.59
CA SER A 324 56.65 -2.55 80.99
C SER A 324 58.10 -2.72 80.55
N SER A 325 58.82 -1.62 80.34
CA SER A 325 60.25 -1.56 80.04
C SER A 325 61.12 -1.51 81.30
N ASN A 326 60.54 -1.68 82.49
CA ASN A 326 61.21 -1.60 83.79
C ASN A 326 61.79 -0.19 84.07
N THR A 327 61.26 0.85 83.43
CA THR A 327 61.62 2.25 83.65
C THR A 327 60.80 2.83 84.79
N ALA A 328 61.43 3.64 85.63
CA ALA A 328 60.81 4.25 86.79
C ALA A 328 59.68 5.22 86.42
N ILE A 329 58.52 5.06 87.07
CA ILE A 329 57.35 5.92 86.83
C ILE A 329 57.41 7.18 87.69
N THR A 330 57.11 8.33 87.07
CA THR A 330 57.03 9.64 87.72
C THR A 330 55.66 10.30 87.55
N VAL A 331 55.33 11.28 88.40
CA VAL A 331 54.13 12.13 88.23
C VAL A 331 54.40 13.16 87.14
N THR A 332 53.57 13.19 86.10
CA THR A 332 53.70 14.13 84.97
C THR A 332 52.72 15.30 85.05
N SER A 333 51.55 15.10 85.65
CA SER A 333 50.59 16.17 85.89
C SER A 333 49.82 15.96 87.20
N ILE A 334 49.31 17.07 87.74
CA ILE A 334 48.51 17.08 88.97
C ILE A 334 47.24 17.90 88.70
N ASP A 335 46.08 17.25 88.82
CA ASP A 335 44.78 17.91 88.80
C ASP A 335 44.30 18.10 90.25
N THR A 336 44.34 19.36 90.70
CA THR A 336 43.93 19.73 92.06
C THR A 336 42.42 19.76 92.27
N VAL A 337 41.64 19.85 91.19
CA VAL A 337 40.18 19.88 91.23
C VAL A 337 39.64 18.46 91.36
N ASN A 338 40.12 17.55 90.50
CA ASN A 338 39.69 16.15 90.49
C ASN A 338 40.49 15.26 91.46
N LYS A 339 41.53 15.82 92.09
CA LYS A 339 42.42 15.16 93.04
C LYS A 339 43.10 13.93 92.41
N THR A 340 43.61 14.10 91.20
CA THR A 340 44.26 13.03 90.44
C THR A 340 45.69 13.38 90.04
N PHE A 341 46.54 12.37 89.92
CA PHE A 341 47.87 12.46 89.32
C PHE A 341 47.90 11.65 88.03
N THR A 342 48.40 12.25 86.95
CA THR A 342 48.77 11.50 85.75
C THR A 342 50.23 11.09 85.85
N LEU A 343 50.52 9.85 85.48
CA LEU A 343 51.85 9.25 85.54
C LEU A 343 52.55 9.30 84.18
N SER A 344 53.87 9.12 84.19
CA SER A 344 54.70 9.14 82.99
C SER A 344 54.49 7.96 82.04
N SER A 345 53.84 6.89 82.50
CA SER A 345 53.54 5.69 81.71
C SER A 345 52.49 4.82 82.42
N ALA A 346 52.06 3.73 81.78
CA ALA A 346 51.26 2.68 82.40
C ALA A 346 52.06 1.95 83.48
N VAL A 347 51.46 1.67 84.63
CA VAL A 347 52.08 0.83 85.66
C VAL A 347 52.04 -0.63 85.21
N ALA A 348 53.21 -1.24 84.98
CA ALA A 348 53.27 -2.62 84.48
C ALA A 348 53.57 -3.65 85.57
N ASN A 349 54.35 -3.27 86.60
CA ASN A 349 54.79 -4.23 87.60
C ASN A 349 53.71 -4.62 88.62
N TYR A 350 52.57 -3.91 88.68
CA TYR A 350 51.43 -4.23 89.57
C TYR A 350 50.09 -3.70 89.03
N SER A 351 49.20 -4.60 88.62
CA SER A 351 47.93 -4.28 87.95
C SER A 351 46.75 -3.93 88.87
N ASN A 352 46.94 -3.96 90.19
CA ASN A 352 45.92 -3.52 91.16
C ASN A 352 46.55 -2.80 92.34
N LEU A 353 46.64 -1.48 92.23
CA LEU A 353 47.11 -0.58 93.27
C LEU A 353 45.95 0.08 94.05
N ASP A 354 44.70 -0.35 93.80
CA ASP A 354 43.53 0.26 94.41
C ASP A 354 43.49 0.01 95.93
N GLY A 355 43.24 1.07 96.71
CA GLY A 355 43.24 1.03 98.16
C GLY A 355 44.62 0.87 98.81
N LYS A 356 45.72 0.89 98.06
CA LYS A 356 47.08 0.76 98.58
C LYS A 356 47.70 2.13 98.91
N ILE A 357 48.67 2.12 99.83
CA ILE A 357 49.46 3.32 100.19
C ILE A 357 50.61 3.45 99.20
N LEU A 358 50.72 4.61 98.55
CA LEU A 358 51.88 4.94 97.73
C LEU A 358 52.74 6.02 98.37
N GLY A 359 54.05 5.85 98.20
CA GLY A 359 55.05 6.85 98.54
C GLY A 359 55.51 7.61 97.30
N PHE A 360 55.69 8.93 97.43
CA PHE A 360 56.25 9.78 96.38
C PHE A 360 57.61 10.31 96.83
N ALA A 361 58.65 10.21 96.00
CA ALA A 361 59.97 10.74 96.30
C ALA A 361 60.58 11.52 95.11
N ASN A 362 61.38 12.54 95.41
CA ASN A 362 62.05 13.36 94.40
C ASN A 362 63.28 12.67 93.74
N SER A 363 63.64 11.47 94.21
CA SER A 363 64.75 10.68 93.70
C SER A 363 64.43 9.19 93.73
N ALA A 364 65.09 8.40 92.87
CA ALA A 364 64.80 6.97 92.68
C ALA A 364 65.08 6.09 93.92
N LYS A 365 65.70 6.63 94.98
CA LYS A 365 65.75 6.07 96.35
C LYS A 365 66.38 7.05 97.35
N GLY A 366 65.62 7.47 98.36
CA GLY A 366 66.13 8.11 99.59
C GLY A 366 65.77 9.59 99.78
N ALA A 367 65.24 9.88 100.98
CA ALA A 367 64.84 11.17 101.57
C ALA A 367 63.42 11.69 101.23
N ALA A 368 62.59 11.71 102.28
CA ALA A 368 61.22 12.22 102.41
C ALA A 368 60.10 11.39 101.74
N TYR A 369 59.51 10.47 102.51
CA TYR A 369 58.29 9.75 102.14
C TYR A 369 57.06 10.57 102.54
N LYS A 370 56.10 10.70 101.61
CA LYS A 370 54.75 11.19 101.90
C LYS A 370 53.76 10.21 101.33
N GLU A 371 52.80 9.85 102.17
CA GLU A 371 51.88 8.73 101.97
C GLU A 371 50.47 9.23 101.77
N THR A 372 49.78 8.66 100.79
CA THR A 372 48.33 8.76 100.67
C THR A 372 47.79 7.47 100.06
N GLN A 373 46.51 7.19 100.30
CA GLN A 373 45.83 6.02 99.77
C GLN A 373 45.27 6.35 98.39
N ILE A 374 45.59 5.53 97.38
CA ILE A 374 44.88 5.60 96.10
C ILE A 374 43.45 5.11 96.30
N THR A 375 42.50 5.86 95.76
CA THR A 375 41.08 5.45 95.70
C THR A 375 40.70 4.78 94.39
N THR A 376 41.40 5.06 93.30
CA THR A 376 41.26 4.36 92.00
C THR A 376 42.54 4.51 91.17
N LEU A 377 42.94 3.45 90.46
CA LEU A 377 43.91 3.50 89.36
C LEU A 377 43.15 3.30 88.04
N ALA A 378 43.27 4.23 87.11
CA ALA A 378 42.70 4.12 85.76
C ALA A 378 43.80 4.30 84.71
N THR A 379 43.81 3.48 83.66
CA THR A 379 44.74 3.64 82.53
C THR A 379 43.96 4.17 81.33
N THR A 380 44.36 5.31 80.79
CA THR A 380 43.72 5.93 79.63
C THR A 380 44.49 5.55 78.36
N GLY A 381 43.80 5.15 77.28
CA GLY A 381 44.43 4.75 76.01
C GLY A 381 45.19 5.88 75.30
N THR A 382 45.94 5.54 74.25
CA THR A 382 46.70 6.46 73.38
C THR A 382 46.00 6.64 72.02
N SER A 383 46.13 7.80 71.39
CA SER A 383 45.74 8.00 69.97
C SER A 383 46.86 7.64 68.99
N THR A 384 48.11 7.55 69.45
CA THR A 384 49.26 7.16 68.63
C THR A 384 49.48 5.66 68.73
N VAL A 385 49.57 4.97 67.59
CA VAL A 385 49.70 3.52 67.46
C VAL A 385 50.98 3.20 66.70
N ASP A 386 51.94 2.55 67.36
CA ASP A 386 53.13 2.02 66.73
C ASP A 386 52.77 0.76 65.93
N LEU A 387 53.24 0.67 64.68
CA LEU A 387 52.94 -0.45 63.79
C LEU A 387 54.17 -1.31 63.51
N THR A 388 53.96 -2.62 63.40
CA THR A 388 54.94 -3.61 62.95
C THR A 388 54.30 -4.57 61.96
N ASN A 389 55.14 -5.19 61.12
CA ASN A 389 54.70 -6.11 60.06
C ASN A 389 53.61 -5.49 59.18
N TYR A 390 53.72 -4.19 58.89
CA TYR A 390 52.78 -3.53 58.02
C TYR A 390 53.08 -3.86 56.56
N THR A 391 52.05 -3.89 55.74
CA THR A 391 52.13 -4.07 54.28
C THR A 391 51.26 -3.03 53.60
N GLY A 392 51.70 -2.55 52.44
CA GLY A 392 51.02 -1.45 51.73
C GLY A 392 51.35 -0.08 52.32
N SER A 393 50.83 0.97 51.68
CA SER A 393 50.99 2.36 52.13
C SER A 393 49.85 2.74 53.06
N ILE A 394 50.16 3.39 54.18
CA ILE A 394 49.15 3.90 55.12
C ILE A 394 49.13 5.42 55.03
N ALA A 395 47.96 6.00 54.75
CA ALA A 395 47.78 7.44 54.59
C ALA A 395 46.79 8.01 55.63
N VAL A 396 46.88 9.31 55.88
CA VAL A 396 45.89 10.05 56.69
C VAL A 396 44.54 9.98 55.99
N GLY A 397 43.47 9.77 56.76
CA GLY A 397 42.10 9.63 56.25
C GLY A 397 41.68 8.18 55.99
N MET A 398 42.61 7.22 55.97
CA MET A 398 42.24 5.80 55.92
C MET A 398 41.40 5.42 57.14
N THR A 399 40.26 4.76 56.90
CA THR A 399 39.45 4.10 57.92
C THR A 399 40.23 2.91 58.48
N VAL A 400 40.34 2.86 59.80
CA VAL A 400 41.02 1.80 60.52
C VAL A 400 39.97 0.87 61.13
N SER A 401 40.05 -0.41 60.76
CA SER A 401 39.20 -1.47 61.28
C SER A 401 40.05 -2.51 62.00
N GLY A 402 39.51 -3.05 63.10
CA GLY A 402 40.24 -3.98 63.96
C GLY A 402 39.50 -4.23 65.28
N GLY A 403 39.73 -5.39 65.89
CA GLY A 403 39.06 -5.75 67.15
C GLY A 403 39.37 -4.75 68.27
N GLY A 404 38.35 -4.08 68.81
CA GLY A 404 38.48 -3.12 69.92
C GLY A 404 38.63 -1.65 69.51
N LEU A 405 38.56 -1.32 68.22
CA LEU A 405 38.40 0.06 67.73
C LEU A 405 36.91 0.41 67.54
N ALA A 406 36.59 1.70 67.65
CA ALA A 406 35.24 2.20 67.36
C ALA A 406 34.98 2.23 65.84
N ALA A 407 33.74 1.99 65.42
CA ALA A 407 33.35 2.16 64.02
C ALA A 407 33.58 3.63 63.57
N GLY A 408 34.15 3.82 62.37
CA GLY A 408 34.51 5.16 61.87
C GLY A 408 35.84 5.71 62.42
N THR A 409 36.71 4.86 62.98
CA THR A 409 38.07 5.27 63.34
C THR A 409 38.86 5.57 62.06
N VAL A 410 39.58 6.69 62.00
CA VAL A 410 40.42 7.07 60.85
C VAL A 410 41.83 7.46 61.29
N VAL A 411 42.81 7.28 60.40
CA VAL A 411 44.17 7.80 60.56
C VAL A 411 44.14 9.33 60.47
N THR A 412 44.73 10.02 61.44
CA THR A 412 44.81 11.49 61.50
C THR A 412 46.22 12.01 61.25
N LYS A 413 47.24 11.16 61.38
CA LYS A 413 48.64 11.50 61.10
C LYS A 413 49.45 10.24 60.84
N VAL A 414 50.43 10.33 59.96
CA VAL A 414 51.44 9.28 59.71
C VAL A 414 52.81 9.85 60.08
N THR A 415 53.62 9.09 60.81
CA THR A 415 54.97 9.50 61.23
C THR A 415 55.98 8.50 60.70
N TYR A 416 57.00 8.99 59.99
CA TYR A 416 58.12 8.21 59.47
C TYR A 416 59.39 8.46 60.28
N ASP A 417 60.27 7.46 60.34
CA ASP A 417 61.59 7.58 60.95
C ASP A 417 62.58 8.33 60.03
N THR A 418 63.81 8.53 60.49
CA THR A 418 64.84 9.26 59.73
C THR A 418 65.33 8.54 58.47
N ASN A 419 64.96 7.28 58.27
CA ASN A 419 65.28 6.48 57.09
C ASN A 419 64.11 6.43 56.10
N GLY A 420 62.96 7.03 56.43
CA GLY A 420 61.74 7.01 55.62
C GLY A 420 60.83 5.80 55.90
N ASP A 421 61.13 4.97 56.90
CA ASP A 421 60.28 3.83 57.27
C ASP A 421 59.15 4.28 58.20
N LEU A 422 57.96 3.66 58.11
CA LEU A 422 56.79 4.03 58.93
C LEU A 422 57.05 3.73 60.42
N GLU A 423 57.02 4.76 61.27
CA GLU A 423 57.25 4.65 62.72
C GLU A 423 55.92 4.48 63.50
N SER A 424 54.94 5.34 63.25
CA SER A 424 53.64 5.31 63.96
C SER A 424 52.51 6.00 63.19
N VAL A 425 51.26 5.68 63.55
CA VAL A 425 50.06 6.36 63.05
C VAL A 425 49.24 6.93 64.20
N ASP A 426 48.78 8.17 64.06
CA ASP A 426 47.77 8.72 64.96
C ASP A 426 46.38 8.39 64.41
N ILE A 427 45.45 8.01 65.30
CA ILE A 427 44.04 7.79 64.99
C ILE A 427 43.14 8.74 65.77
N ASN A 428 41.95 9.01 65.23
CA ASN A 428 40.95 9.91 65.84
C ASN A 428 40.28 9.39 67.13
N SER A 429 40.74 8.28 67.70
CA SER A 429 40.22 7.69 68.93
C SER A 429 41.35 7.11 69.79
N SER A 430 41.20 7.11 71.12
CA SER A 430 42.20 6.55 72.03
C SER A 430 42.00 5.04 72.24
N THR A 431 43.07 4.25 72.17
CA THR A 431 43.06 2.78 72.23
C THR A 431 44.09 2.21 73.21
N THR A 432 43.92 0.96 73.66
CA THR A 432 44.86 0.21 74.52
C THR A 432 45.36 -1.09 73.87
N LEU A 433 45.18 -1.22 72.55
CA LEU A 433 45.43 -2.46 71.81
C LEU A 433 46.92 -2.78 71.68
N SER A 434 47.29 -4.03 72.01
CA SER A 434 48.64 -4.57 71.84
C SER A 434 48.56 -5.86 71.01
N SER A 435 49.43 -5.98 70.01
CA SER A 435 49.46 -7.12 69.07
C SER A 435 48.13 -7.36 68.35
N ALA A 436 47.36 -6.31 68.10
CA ALA A 436 46.11 -6.39 67.35
C ALA A 436 46.35 -6.18 65.85
N SER A 437 45.71 -6.99 65.01
CA SER A 437 45.68 -6.79 63.57
C SER A 437 44.71 -5.65 63.23
N LEU A 438 45.22 -4.68 62.47
CA LEU A 438 44.48 -3.53 61.96
C LEU A 438 44.48 -3.60 60.43
N SER A 439 43.31 -3.35 59.85
CA SER A 439 43.11 -3.16 58.41
C SER A 439 42.81 -1.69 58.14
N PHE A 440 43.51 -1.13 57.16
CA PHE A 440 43.40 0.26 56.73
C PHE A 440 42.77 0.29 55.35
N SER A 441 41.63 0.93 55.23
CA SER A 441 40.88 1.09 53.99
C SER A 441 40.54 2.56 53.77
N ALA A 442 40.65 3.08 52.56
CA ALA A 442 40.25 4.46 52.27
C ALA A 442 38.78 4.73 52.67
N ALA A 443 38.47 5.97 53.05
CA ALA A 443 37.08 6.42 53.10
C ALA A 443 36.50 6.37 51.67
N SER A 444 35.31 5.80 51.51
CA SER A 444 34.66 5.61 50.21
C SER A 444 33.49 6.58 50.02
N GLY A 445 33.48 7.30 48.91
CA GLY A 445 32.33 8.06 48.42
C GLY A 445 32.75 9.27 47.58
N ALA A 446 31.97 9.58 46.53
CA ALA A 446 32.19 10.79 45.75
C ALA A 446 32.02 12.07 46.61
N GLY A 447 32.84 13.08 46.31
CA GLY A 447 32.93 14.34 47.06
C GLY A 447 33.72 14.25 48.37
N THR A 448 34.40 13.12 48.65
CA THR A 448 35.30 12.99 49.80
C THR A 448 36.73 13.34 49.42
N SER A 449 37.45 14.03 50.32
CA SER A 449 38.87 14.32 50.10
C SER A 449 39.74 13.12 50.52
N ILE A 450 40.54 12.60 49.58
CA ILE A 450 41.45 11.47 49.75
C ILE A 450 42.87 12.02 49.76
N LEU A 451 43.59 11.87 50.88
CA LEU A 451 44.99 12.28 50.96
C LEU A 451 45.89 11.15 50.42
N GLY A 452 46.61 11.44 49.34
CA GLY A 452 47.73 10.65 48.82
C GLY A 452 49.05 10.92 49.55
N GLU A 453 50.14 10.32 49.08
CA GLU A 453 51.47 10.50 49.68
C GLU A 453 52.02 11.90 49.39
N TYR A 454 51.64 12.47 48.24
CA TYR A 454 52.19 13.72 47.74
C TYR A 454 51.18 14.87 47.67
N GLY A 455 49.89 14.62 47.92
CA GLY A 455 48.84 15.63 47.85
C GLY A 455 47.44 15.13 48.19
N LEU A 456 46.44 16.00 48.07
CA LEU A 456 45.04 15.76 48.43
C LEU A 456 44.16 15.75 47.18
N LEU A 457 43.48 14.63 46.89
CA LEU A 457 42.46 14.53 45.84
C LEU A 457 41.07 14.84 46.41
N LEU A 458 40.29 15.68 45.74
CA LEU A 458 38.84 15.78 45.86
C LEU A 458 38.24 15.34 44.53
N LEU A 459 37.55 14.20 44.49
CA LEU A 459 36.87 13.69 43.29
C LEU A 459 35.37 13.71 43.52
N ASN A 460 34.64 14.46 42.68
CA ASN A 460 33.19 14.66 42.78
C ASN A 460 32.41 13.58 42.00
N ALA A 461 31.09 13.58 42.17
CA ALA A 461 30.20 12.58 41.54
C ALA A 461 30.04 12.78 40.03
N ASP A 462 30.22 14.00 39.54
CA ASP A 462 30.25 14.37 38.12
C ASP A 462 31.61 14.07 37.46
N GLY A 463 32.50 13.35 38.16
CA GLY A 463 33.84 13.00 37.70
C GLY A 463 34.87 14.14 37.82
N SER A 464 34.43 15.38 38.04
CA SER A 464 35.35 16.51 38.23
C SER A 464 36.23 16.28 39.46
N TYR A 465 37.52 16.59 39.34
CA TYR A 465 38.45 16.48 40.45
C TYR A 465 39.38 17.67 40.61
N THR A 466 39.85 17.85 41.83
CA THR A 466 40.95 18.75 42.17
C THR A 466 41.95 17.99 43.02
N TYR A 467 43.19 17.91 42.56
CA TYR A 467 44.32 17.39 43.30
C TYR A 467 45.25 18.53 43.70
N THR A 468 45.44 18.70 45.01
CA THR A 468 46.28 19.74 45.60
C THR A 468 47.55 19.12 46.18
N PRO A 469 48.74 19.31 45.58
CA PRO A 469 50.01 18.85 46.14
C PRO A 469 50.27 19.40 47.54
N THR A 470 50.95 18.60 48.37
CA THR A 470 51.45 19.08 49.67
C THR A 470 52.58 20.07 49.41
N ALA A 471 52.46 21.30 49.91
CA ALA A 471 53.49 22.32 49.73
C ALA A 471 54.82 21.93 50.40
N ASN A 472 55.92 22.09 49.67
CA ASN A 472 57.29 21.80 50.09
C ASN A 472 57.39 20.41 50.75
N ASN A 473 56.92 19.39 50.04
CA ASN A 473 56.91 18.01 50.49
C ASN A 473 58.35 17.51 50.64
N VAL A 474 58.72 17.15 51.86
CA VAL A 474 60.07 16.66 52.18
C VAL A 474 60.43 15.34 51.49
N ALA A 475 59.44 14.64 50.93
CA ALA A 475 59.61 13.41 50.16
C ALA A 475 59.97 13.65 48.68
N LEU A 476 59.93 14.90 48.19
CA LEU A 476 60.23 15.27 46.80
C LEU A 476 61.37 16.32 46.76
N SER A 477 62.41 16.06 45.96
CA SER A 477 63.49 17.04 45.70
C SER A 477 63.21 17.88 44.44
N GLU A 478 63.90 19.03 44.27
CA GLU A 478 63.84 19.85 43.04
C GLU A 478 64.10 18.98 41.80
N GLY A 479 63.10 18.89 40.91
CA GLY A 479 63.16 18.12 39.67
C GLY A 479 62.90 16.62 39.79
N GLU A 480 62.57 16.09 40.98
CA GLU A 480 62.08 14.71 41.13
C GLU A 480 60.58 14.62 40.79
N VAL A 481 60.17 13.44 40.31
CA VAL A 481 58.77 13.11 39.97
C VAL A 481 58.37 11.86 40.74
N ALA A 482 57.25 11.92 41.45
CA ALA A 482 56.61 10.75 42.06
C ALA A 482 55.15 10.63 41.59
N GLN A 483 54.46 9.56 41.99
CA GLN A 483 53.08 9.28 41.56
C GLN A 483 52.16 9.03 42.75
N ASP A 484 50.99 9.66 42.74
CA ASP A 484 49.83 9.20 43.51
C ASP A 484 48.85 8.49 42.57
N LYS A 485 48.30 7.34 42.99
CA LYS A 485 47.34 6.53 42.20
C LYS A 485 46.04 6.31 42.95
N PHE A 486 44.94 6.70 42.33
CA PHE A 486 43.59 6.60 42.89
C PHE A 486 42.73 5.71 41.99
N THR A 487 42.04 4.74 42.56
CA THR A 487 41.06 3.91 41.83
C THR A 487 39.67 4.48 42.06
N TYR A 488 38.96 4.80 40.99
CA TYR A 488 37.56 5.24 41.04
C TYR A 488 36.61 4.15 40.54
N THR A 489 35.33 4.31 40.85
CA THR A 489 34.26 3.42 40.41
C THR A 489 33.16 4.26 39.78
N MET A 490 33.00 4.09 38.48
CA MET A 490 31.93 4.66 37.68
C MET A 490 30.70 3.76 37.77
N GLN A 491 29.52 4.37 37.76
CA GLN A 491 28.22 3.72 37.75
C GLN A 491 27.30 4.44 36.77
N ASP A 492 26.54 3.66 36.01
CA ASP A 492 25.47 4.14 35.13
C ASP A 492 24.15 4.38 35.90
N THR A 493 23.06 4.74 35.21
CA THR A 493 21.77 5.01 35.87
C THR A 493 21.09 3.74 36.41
N ALA A 494 21.29 2.58 35.76
CA ALA A 494 20.72 1.30 36.21
C ALA A 494 21.48 0.68 37.39
N GLY A 495 22.68 1.18 37.67
CA GLY A 495 23.53 0.81 38.77
C GLY A 495 24.62 -0.22 38.43
N THR A 496 24.90 -0.51 37.17
CA THR A 496 26.07 -1.33 36.80
C THR A 496 27.36 -0.53 36.95
N GLN A 497 28.50 -1.18 37.18
CA GLN A 497 29.72 -0.50 37.62
C GLN A 497 30.98 -1.01 36.92
N SER A 498 31.89 -0.09 36.63
CA SER A 498 33.26 -0.36 36.19
C SER A 498 34.27 0.49 36.96
N LYS A 499 35.57 0.20 36.78
CA LYS A 499 36.66 0.80 37.56
C LYS A 499 37.84 1.14 36.68
N ALA A 500 38.46 2.28 36.97
CA ALA A 500 39.73 2.68 36.39
C ALA A 500 40.58 3.48 37.40
N THR A 501 41.77 3.88 36.97
CA THR A 501 42.79 4.52 37.81
C THR A 501 43.12 5.92 37.34
N LEU A 502 43.01 6.90 38.24
CA LEU A 502 43.58 8.24 38.08
C LEU A 502 45.01 8.27 38.65
N THR A 503 46.00 8.52 37.79
CA THR A 503 47.42 8.67 38.15
C THR A 503 47.83 10.13 38.13
N ILE A 504 48.29 10.68 39.26
CA ILE A 504 48.85 12.03 39.33
C ILE A 504 50.37 11.96 39.45
N ASN A 505 51.10 12.45 38.45
CA ASN A 505 52.54 12.66 38.57
C ASN A 505 52.81 13.99 39.28
N VAL A 506 53.50 13.94 40.42
CA VAL A 506 53.78 15.11 41.28
C VAL A 506 55.24 15.48 41.18
N TYR A 507 55.50 16.72 40.78
CA TYR A 507 56.84 17.27 40.55
C TYR A 507 57.28 18.12 41.74
N GLY A 508 58.53 17.91 42.19
CA GLY A 508 59.17 18.72 43.22
C GLY A 508 59.66 20.07 42.69
N SER A 509 59.47 21.14 43.48
CA SER A 509 59.70 22.52 43.02
C SER A 509 61.04 23.11 43.46
N GLY A 510 61.54 24.07 42.67
CA GLY A 510 62.88 24.65 42.84
C GLY A 510 62.96 26.16 42.63
N THR A 511 64.09 26.74 43.01
CA THR A 511 64.32 28.20 42.88
C THR A 511 64.66 28.67 41.45
N ASN A 512 64.83 27.74 40.50
CA ASN A 512 65.22 28.02 39.11
C ASN A 512 64.19 27.51 38.08
N ASP A 513 62.93 27.37 38.49
CA ASP A 513 61.88 26.89 37.61
C ASP A 513 61.61 27.92 36.47
N PRO A 514 61.33 27.46 35.24
CA PRO A 514 60.85 28.32 34.15
C PRO A 514 59.46 28.89 34.45
N ILE A 515 58.98 29.84 33.63
CA ILE A 515 57.60 30.35 33.67
C ILE A 515 56.92 30.04 32.34
N ALA A 516 56.01 29.07 32.36
CA ALA A 516 55.15 28.68 31.25
C ALA A 516 53.74 29.30 31.44
N THR A 517 53.06 29.67 30.36
CA THR A 517 51.72 30.30 30.37
C THR A 517 50.81 29.60 29.37
N ASP A 518 49.56 29.34 29.74
CA ASP A 518 48.59 28.71 28.84
C ASP A 518 48.41 29.47 27.53
N ASP A 519 48.29 28.70 26.45
CA ASP A 519 48.02 29.12 25.07
C ASP A 519 46.60 28.74 24.65
N LEU A 520 45.98 29.57 23.82
CA LEU A 520 44.68 29.31 23.20
C LEU A 520 44.74 29.66 21.72
N VAL A 521 44.30 28.73 20.88
CA VAL A 521 44.07 28.92 19.45
C VAL A 521 42.70 28.37 19.07
N THR A 522 42.11 28.91 18.01
CA THR A 522 40.79 28.48 17.51
C THR A 522 40.95 27.81 16.15
N ALA A 523 40.23 26.73 15.95
CA ALA A 523 40.09 25.95 14.75
C ALA A 523 38.61 25.99 14.33
N ASP A 524 38.34 26.32 13.08
CA ASP A 524 36.98 26.32 12.57
C ASP A 524 36.84 25.12 11.64
N GLU A 525 35.92 24.23 11.94
CA GLU A 525 35.53 23.16 11.02
C GLU A 525 34.95 23.76 9.73
N VAL A 526 35.26 23.16 8.59
CA VAL A 526 34.69 23.55 7.31
C VAL A 526 33.75 22.43 6.88
N GLY A 527 32.46 22.65 7.07
CA GLY A 527 31.48 21.62 6.73
C GLY A 527 31.59 21.14 5.28
N THR A 528 31.32 19.86 5.10
CA THR A 528 31.51 19.12 3.85
C THR A 528 30.43 19.48 2.81
N ASP A 529 30.84 19.63 1.54
CA ASP A 529 29.94 19.84 0.39
C ASP A 529 29.93 18.56 -0.45
N SER A 530 28.82 17.83 -0.39
CA SER A 530 28.64 16.52 -1.01
C SER A 530 28.72 16.53 -2.55
N ASN A 531 28.65 17.70 -3.21
CA ASN A 531 28.72 17.81 -4.67
C ASN A 531 30.12 18.01 -5.27
N TYR A 532 31.16 18.10 -4.44
CA TYR A 532 32.53 18.18 -4.93
C TYR A 532 33.25 16.86 -4.69
N THR A 533 33.55 16.12 -5.77
CA THR A 533 34.51 15.02 -5.72
C THR A 533 35.79 15.50 -5.07
N GLU A 534 36.05 14.96 -3.89
CA GLU A 534 37.08 15.26 -2.89
C GLU A 534 38.50 15.35 -3.47
N THR A 535 38.79 16.40 -4.23
CA THR A 535 40.10 16.57 -4.89
C THR A 535 40.61 18.00 -4.92
N THR A 536 39.82 19.02 -4.56
CA THR A 536 40.27 20.41 -4.75
C THR A 536 39.89 21.43 -3.67
N LEU A 537 39.21 21.04 -2.59
CA LEU A 537 38.74 22.02 -1.60
C LEU A 537 38.91 21.58 -0.14
N ASP A 538 39.93 20.79 0.19
CA ASP A 538 40.49 20.90 1.52
C ASP A 538 42.00 20.68 1.54
N ALA A 539 42.69 21.60 2.19
CA ALA A 539 44.15 21.69 2.33
C ALA A 539 44.51 23.00 3.05
N GLY A 540 43.52 23.82 3.40
CA GLY A 540 43.72 25.22 3.74
C GLY A 540 43.45 25.57 5.20
N ASN A 541 42.54 24.88 5.89
CA ASN A 541 42.04 25.30 7.20
C ASN A 541 42.21 24.26 8.31
N ASP A 542 42.44 22.99 7.98
CA ASP A 542 42.54 21.91 8.98
C ASP A 542 43.90 21.86 9.70
N LEU A 543 44.91 22.55 9.15
CA LEU A 543 46.26 22.65 9.69
C LEU A 543 46.51 24.01 10.34
N ILE A 544 46.75 24.02 11.65
CA ILE A 544 46.97 25.22 12.46
C ILE A 544 48.38 25.21 13.04
N SER A 545 49.17 26.23 12.71
CA SER A 545 50.54 26.35 13.21
C SER A 545 50.69 27.48 14.23
N GLY A 546 51.52 27.26 15.26
CA GLY A 546 51.83 28.27 16.28
C GLY A 546 53.15 28.05 16.99
N ASN A 547 53.39 28.78 18.07
CA ASN A 547 54.58 28.62 18.91
C ASN A 547 54.27 28.90 20.39
N ILE A 548 54.41 27.89 21.24
CA ILE A 548 54.13 27.96 22.69
C ILE A 548 55.14 28.81 23.46
N PHE A 549 56.36 29.01 22.94
CA PHE A 549 57.36 29.85 23.59
C PHE A 549 57.14 31.36 23.36
N ALA A 550 56.06 31.76 22.68
CA ALA A 550 55.84 33.16 22.34
C ALA A 550 55.48 34.04 23.56
N ASN A 551 54.78 33.46 24.55
CA ASN A 551 54.35 34.08 25.80
C ASN A 551 55.12 33.54 27.03
N ASP A 552 55.77 32.38 26.93
CA ASP A 552 56.61 31.80 27.98
C ASP A 552 57.90 32.60 28.20
N LYS A 553 58.28 32.82 29.48
CA LYS A 553 59.42 33.67 29.84
C LYS A 553 60.57 32.85 30.41
N GLU A 554 61.77 33.08 29.87
CA GLU A 554 63.02 32.62 30.50
C GLU A 554 63.25 33.34 31.83
N THR A 555 63.29 32.60 32.94
CA THR A 555 63.61 33.16 34.27
C THR A 555 65.07 33.66 34.28
N TYR A 556 65.23 34.98 34.33
CA TYR A 556 66.54 35.66 34.28
C TYR A 556 67.22 35.67 35.66
N ASN A 557 68.20 34.81 35.91
CA ASN A 557 69.11 35.00 37.03
C ASN A 557 70.12 36.12 36.72
N SER A 558 69.85 37.32 37.24
CA SER A 558 70.69 38.51 37.08
C SER A 558 72.08 38.46 37.73
N SER A 559 72.49 37.33 38.34
CA SER A 559 73.77 37.23 39.05
C SER A 559 74.91 36.52 38.27
N ALA A 560 74.64 35.85 37.14
CA ALA A 560 75.66 35.05 36.45
C ALA A 560 75.87 35.31 34.94
N GLY A 561 75.01 36.08 34.27
CA GLY A 561 75.23 36.48 32.87
C GLY A 561 75.28 35.34 31.85
N VAL A 562 74.61 34.22 32.14
CA VAL A 562 74.45 33.08 31.21
C VAL A 562 72.98 33.05 30.78
N THR A 563 72.72 33.12 29.47
CA THR A 563 71.41 32.83 28.85
C THR A 563 71.19 31.33 28.81
N GLY A 564 70.12 30.85 29.43
CA GLY A 564 69.59 29.51 29.21
C GLY A 564 68.89 29.42 27.85
N SER A 565 68.48 28.22 27.49
CA SER A 565 67.51 27.99 26.42
C SER A 565 66.42 27.07 26.98
N ASN A 566 65.16 27.46 26.78
CA ASN A 566 63.97 26.66 27.10
C ASN A 566 63.85 25.47 26.13
N TYR A 567 63.43 24.31 26.66
CA TYR A 567 63.10 23.11 25.89
C TYR A 567 61.84 22.44 26.45
N VAL A 568 61.04 21.82 25.58
CA VAL A 568 59.94 20.94 25.99
C VAL A 568 60.53 19.56 26.30
N THR A 569 60.20 18.97 27.45
CA THR A 569 60.77 17.66 27.86
C THR A 569 59.75 16.60 28.20
N ALA A 570 58.50 16.99 28.42
CA ALA A 570 57.38 16.09 28.57
C ALA A 570 56.12 16.75 28.05
N LEU A 571 55.21 15.93 27.54
CA LEU A 571 53.91 16.32 27.03
C LEU A 571 52.88 15.37 27.64
N SER A 572 51.75 15.90 28.08
CA SER A 572 50.65 15.14 28.68
C SER A 572 49.33 15.68 28.17
N PHE A 573 48.42 14.81 27.79
CA PHE A 573 47.05 15.17 27.45
C PHE A 573 46.25 15.37 28.74
N GLN A 574 45.35 16.36 28.81
CA GLN A 574 44.47 16.55 29.98
C GLN A 574 43.07 15.96 29.79
N ASP A 575 42.59 15.78 28.54
CA ASP A 575 41.20 15.36 28.28
C ASP A 575 41.02 13.84 28.16
N GLY A 576 41.86 13.04 28.84
CA GLY A 576 41.67 11.60 29.05
C GLY A 576 41.75 10.68 27.81
N ASN A 577 41.62 11.18 26.58
CA ASN A 577 41.43 10.35 25.38
C ASN A 577 42.75 10.05 24.67
N LEU A 578 43.58 9.18 25.27
CA LEU A 578 44.87 8.82 24.69
C LEU A 578 44.75 7.63 23.72
N VAL A 579 44.60 7.92 22.43
CA VAL A 579 44.69 6.88 21.39
C VAL A 579 46.16 6.47 21.15
N ARG A 580 47.09 7.44 21.11
CA ARG A 580 48.53 7.15 21.10
C ARG A 580 49.41 8.40 21.32
N ALA A 581 50.32 8.36 22.29
CA ALA A 581 51.45 9.29 22.36
C ALA A 581 52.77 8.55 22.11
N THR A 582 53.54 8.97 21.10
CA THR A 582 54.96 8.59 21.00
C THR A 582 55.80 9.68 21.64
N ASN A 583 56.06 9.55 22.94
CA ASN A 583 56.94 10.44 23.71
C ASN A 583 58.44 10.17 23.44
N THR A 584 58.76 9.76 22.21
CA THR A 584 60.14 9.57 21.74
C THR A 584 60.33 10.48 20.55
N ALA A 585 61.09 11.55 20.74
CA ALA A 585 61.55 12.39 19.64
C ALA A 585 62.09 11.50 18.51
N ASP A 586 61.52 11.65 17.32
CA ASP A 586 61.82 10.88 16.09
C ASP A 586 63.26 11.07 15.53
N GLY A 587 64.18 11.58 16.36
CA GLY A 587 65.51 12.01 15.97
C GLY A 587 65.57 13.43 15.38
N SER A 588 64.43 14.06 15.09
CA SER A 588 64.32 15.47 14.65
C SER A 588 63.98 16.45 15.78
N GLY A 589 63.50 15.94 16.92
CA GLY A 589 63.09 16.74 18.08
C GLY A 589 61.59 17.04 18.14
N ASN A 590 60.80 16.46 17.24
CA ASN A 590 59.34 16.60 17.22
C ASN A 590 58.65 15.51 18.05
N PHE A 591 57.54 15.88 18.66
CA PHE A 591 56.62 15.04 19.42
C PHE A 591 55.26 15.05 18.71
N THR A 592 54.62 13.89 18.59
CA THR A 592 53.28 13.76 18.01
C THR A 592 52.32 13.26 19.06
N LEU A 593 51.22 13.98 19.26
CA LEU A 593 50.13 13.65 20.16
C LEU A 593 48.86 13.52 19.34
N VAL A 594 48.15 12.40 19.49
CA VAL A 594 46.86 12.17 18.84
C VAL A 594 45.78 12.42 19.89
N GLY A 595 44.88 13.37 19.60
CA GLY A 595 43.71 13.70 20.41
C GLY A 595 42.43 13.08 19.84
N LYS A 596 41.27 13.55 20.33
CA LYS A 596 39.93 13.13 19.88
C LYS A 596 39.57 13.72 18.53
N TYR A 597 39.89 14.99 18.30
CA TYR A 597 39.46 15.75 17.12
C TYR A 597 40.59 15.96 16.09
N GLY A 598 41.80 15.49 16.39
CA GLY A 598 42.97 15.70 15.54
C GLY A 598 44.29 15.24 16.16
N TYR A 599 45.41 15.74 15.64
CA TYR A 599 46.73 15.48 16.22
C TYR A 599 47.64 16.71 16.21
N LEU A 600 48.47 16.82 17.24
CA LEU A 600 49.46 17.89 17.44
C LEU A 600 50.87 17.36 17.18
N VAL A 601 51.65 18.07 16.35
CA VAL A 601 53.10 17.91 16.19
C VAL A 601 53.81 19.09 16.82
N LEU A 602 54.56 18.88 17.89
CA LEU A 602 55.28 19.93 18.63
C LEU A 602 56.80 19.71 18.59
N ASN A 603 57.56 20.75 18.25
CA ASN A 603 59.02 20.73 18.28
C ASN A 603 59.57 21.14 19.65
N SER A 604 60.28 20.22 20.31
CA SER A 604 60.84 20.48 21.65
C SER A 604 61.91 21.53 21.74
N ALA A 605 62.63 21.81 20.66
CA ALA A 605 63.78 22.71 20.69
C ALA A 605 63.41 24.17 20.48
N ASN A 606 62.28 24.45 19.83
CA ASN A 606 61.88 25.81 19.48
C ASN A 606 60.41 26.16 19.78
N GLY A 607 59.62 25.22 20.31
CA GLY A 607 58.24 25.44 20.71
C GLY A 607 57.25 25.57 19.56
N SER A 608 57.68 25.39 18.30
CA SER A 608 56.78 25.44 17.14
C SER A 608 55.87 24.21 17.13
N TYR A 609 54.59 24.41 16.84
CA TYR A 609 53.64 23.32 16.67
C TYR A 609 52.81 23.44 15.39
N ASP A 610 52.30 22.30 14.94
CA ASP A 610 51.30 22.13 13.91
C ASP A 610 50.19 21.21 14.46
N TYR A 611 48.94 21.66 14.46
CA TYR A 611 47.76 20.87 14.82
C TYR A 611 46.96 20.57 13.55
N GLN A 612 46.66 19.31 13.30
CA GLN A 612 45.86 18.86 12.17
C GLN A 612 44.55 18.28 12.68
N MET A 613 43.42 18.86 12.28
CA MET A 613 42.08 18.34 12.54
C MET A 613 41.85 17.06 11.73
N ALA A 614 41.03 16.16 12.25
CA ALA A 614 40.70 14.88 11.63
C ALA A 614 39.44 15.00 10.74
N THR A 615 39.48 15.83 9.70
CA THR A 615 38.34 16.01 8.79
C THR A 615 38.24 14.87 7.77
N ASP A 616 39.36 14.21 7.45
CA ASP A 616 39.33 12.99 6.64
C ASP A 616 40.28 11.87 7.13
N SER A 617 40.10 10.67 6.56
CA SER A 617 40.96 9.52 6.88
C SER A 617 42.41 9.64 6.36
N ALA A 618 42.66 10.54 5.40
CA ALA A 618 43.97 10.80 4.82
C ALA A 618 44.83 11.69 5.73
N ASP A 619 44.23 12.59 6.51
CA ASP A 619 44.91 13.44 7.51
C ASP A 619 45.63 12.61 8.57
N LEU A 620 45.01 11.51 8.95
CA LEU A 620 45.51 10.59 9.98
C LEU A 620 46.47 9.52 9.40
N SER A 621 46.73 9.58 8.09
CA SER A 621 47.56 8.59 7.41
C SER A 621 49.02 8.62 7.89
N GLY A 622 49.63 7.43 8.01
CA GLY A 622 51.01 7.31 8.47
C GLY A 622 51.21 7.46 9.99
N LEU A 623 50.15 7.76 10.75
CA LEU A 623 50.18 7.71 12.20
C LEU A 623 50.14 6.27 12.71
N GLY A 624 49.70 5.26 11.96
CA GLY A 624 49.66 3.86 12.45
C GLY A 624 48.51 3.58 13.43
N LEU A 625 47.43 4.34 13.31
CA LEU A 625 46.13 4.10 13.95
C LEU A 625 45.39 2.95 13.22
N THR A 626 44.50 2.27 13.94
CA THR A 626 43.55 1.30 13.40
C THR A 626 42.43 2.00 12.63
N ALA A 627 41.72 1.27 11.76
CA ALA A 627 40.60 1.83 11.01
C ALA A 627 39.46 2.31 11.92
N GLY A 628 39.23 1.64 13.06
CA GLY A 628 38.22 2.05 14.03
C GLY A 628 38.59 3.35 14.75
N GLU A 629 39.86 3.52 15.13
CA GLU A 629 40.35 4.78 15.72
C GLU A 629 40.24 5.95 14.72
N ILE A 630 40.63 5.74 13.47
CA ILE A 630 40.49 6.75 12.41
C ILE A 630 39.02 7.13 12.20
N SER A 631 38.14 6.13 12.08
CA SER A 631 36.70 6.36 11.91
C SER A 631 36.11 7.13 13.09
N SER A 632 36.48 6.77 14.32
CA SER A 632 35.98 7.44 15.53
C SER A 632 36.43 8.89 15.65
N MET A 633 37.63 9.23 15.18
CA MET A 633 38.13 10.60 15.21
C MET A 633 37.45 11.47 14.15
N VAL A 634 37.31 10.95 12.92
CA VAL A 634 36.62 11.65 11.83
C VAL A 634 35.16 11.89 12.19
N SER A 635 34.45 10.83 12.63
CA SER A 635 33.06 10.97 13.07
C SER A 635 32.87 11.83 14.33
N ALA A 636 33.93 12.12 15.10
CA ALA A 636 33.82 13.04 16.23
C ALA A 636 33.92 14.50 15.79
N VAL A 637 34.60 14.79 14.67
CA VAL A 637 34.64 16.12 14.04
C VAL A 637 33.33 16.33 13.29
N ASP A 638 32.95 15.42 12.38
CA ASP A 638 31.71 15.47 11.57
C ASP A 638 30.39 15.48 12.38
N ALA A 639 30.44 15.31 13.70
CA ALA A 639 29.27 15.33 14.58
C ALA A 639 29.11 16.66 15.34
N LEU A 640 29.97 17.65 15.06
CA LEU A 640 29.91 18.97 15.70
C LEU A 640 28.95 19.88 14.94
N ASP A 641 27.75 20.05 15.49
CA ASP A 641 26.72 20.89 14.87
C ASP A 641 27.16 22.38 14.76
N GLU A 642 26.54 23.16 13.86
CA GLU A 642 26.83 24.59 13.74
C GLU A 642 26.63 25.34 15.07
N GLY A 643 27.72 25.90 15.59
CA GLY A 643 27.71 26.66 16.84
C GLY A 643 28.12 25.86 18.08
N ASP A 644 28.37 24.56 17.92
CA ASP A 644 29.08 23.78 18.93
C ASP A 644 30.50 24.30 19.11
N VAL A 645 30.96 24.28 20.37
CA VAL A 645 32.30 24.71 20.75
C VAL A 645 32.88 23.68 21.68
N VAL A 646 33.89 22.97 21.20
CA VAL A 646 34.64 21.98 21.97
C VAL A 646 36.08 22.43 22.14
N ASP A 647 36.66 22.20 23.31
CA ASP A 647 38.06 22.52 23.59
C ASP A 647 38.85 21.20 23.66
N GLU A 648 40.00 21.13 23.00
CA GLU A 648 40.97 20.03 23.09
C GLU A 648 42.28 20.54 23.71
N VAL A 649 42.71 19.96 24.82
CA VAL A 649 43.75 20.51 25.70
C VAL A 649 45.00 19.63 25.76
N PHE A 650 46.12 20.19 25.28
CA PHE A 650 47.44 19.59 25.30
C PHE A 650 48.34 20.23 26.36
N GLY A 651 48.63 19.51 27.45
CA GLY A 651 49.59 19.95 28.47
C GLY A 651 51.05 19.74 28.05
N TYR A 652 51.92 20.70 28.34
CA TYR A 652 53.34 20.64 28.05
C TYR A 652 54.21 21.07 29.23
N VAL A 653 55.44 20.54 29.26
CA VAL A 653 56.42 20.82 30.32
C VAL A 653 57.62 21.55 29.75
N VAL A 654 57.82 22.79 30.21
CA VAL A 654 58.98 23.61 29.87
C VAL A 654 60.10 23.35 30.88
N THR A 655 61.34 23.22 30.39
CA THR A 655 62.54 23.06 31.22
C THR A 655 63.61 24.07 30.87
N ASN A 656 64.48 24.34 31.85
CA ASN A 656 65.66 25.17 31.67
C ASN A 656 66.97 24.38 31.72
N THR A 657 67.88 24.67 30.80
CA THR A 657 69.22 24.07 30.69
C THR A 657 70.23 24.48 31.78
N LEU A 658 69.94 25.49 32.60
CA LEU A 658 70.87 26.04 33.60
C LEU A 658 70.98 25.21 34.89
N SER A 659 70.01 24.35 35.22
CA SER A 659 70.06 23.47 36.41
C SER A 659 69.80 21.99 36.11
N GLY A 660 69.23 21.64 34.95
CA GLY A 660 68.79 20.28 34.67
C GLY A 660 67.68 19.76 35.60
N ALA A 661 67.04 20.65 36.38
CA ALA A 661 66.10 20.26 37.44
C ALA A 661 64.86 21.18 37.60
N GLY A 662 64.76 22.31 36.90
CA GLY A 662 63.61 23.20 36.99
C GLY A 662 62.58 22.97 35.87
N TYR A 663 61.30 22.85 36.25
CA TYR A 663 60.18 22.51 35.35
C TYR A 663 59.00 23.46 35.56
N ASP A 664 58.23 23.77 34.53
CA ASP A 664 56.94 24.44 34.65
C ASP A 664 55.92 23.91 33.63
N PHE A 665 54.64 24.02 33.94
CA PHE A 665 53.54 23.42 33.18
C PHE A 665 52.64 24.51 32.60
N ALA A 666 52.20 24.31 31.35
CA ALA A 666 51.15 25.10 30.73
C ALA A 666 50.37 24.23 29.74
N ASN A 667 49.21 24.72 29.35
CA ASN A 667 48.29 24.06 28.44
C ASN A 667 48.21 24.80 27.10
N LEU A 668 48.23 24.06 25.99
CA LEU A 668 47.79 24.53 24.69
C LEU A 668 46.36 24.06 24.46
N THR A 669 45.40 24.99 24.45
CA THR A 669 44.00 24.71 24.14
C THR A 669 43.72 24.99 22.66
N ILE A 670 43.24 23.97 21.95
CA ILE A 670 42.67 24.08 20.61
C ILE A 670 41.14 24.17 20.78
N ARG A 671 40.56 25.33 20.52
CA ARG A 671 39.10 25.50 20.51
C ARG A 671 38.57 25.21 19.12
N ILE A 672 37.78 24.16 18.97
CA ILE A 672 37.14 23.77 17.71
C ILE A 672 35.71 24.27 17.72
N THR A 673 35.30 24.95 16.65
CA THR A 673 33.89 25.33 16.45
C THR A 673 33.30 24.51 15.32
N GLY A 674 32.17 23.86 15.61
CA GLY A 674 31.42 23.05 14.66
C GLY A 674 30.82 23.90 13.53
N ALA A 675 30.65 23.29 12.37
CA ALA A 675 29.98 23.86 11.22
C ALA A 675 28.90 22.91 10.75
N ASN A 676 27.78 23.43 10.22
CA ASN A 676 26.74 22.59 9.61
C ASN A 676 27.40 21.67 8.57
N ASP A 677 26.83 20.53 8.25
CA ASP A 677 27.19 19.70 7.11
C ASP A 677 26.06 19.71 6.09
N ALA A 678 26.33 19.22 4.87
CA ALA A 678 25.26 19.07 3.88
C ALA A 678 24.55 17.71 4.08
N PRO A 679 23.22 17.65 3.95
CA PRO A 679 22.51 16.38 4.04
C PRO A 679 22.97 15.43 2.92
N ILE A 680 22.90 14.13 3.16
CA ILE A 680 23.20 13.09 2.16
C ILE A 680 21.88 12.46 1.71
N ALA A 681 21.36 12.95 0.58
CA ALA A 681 20.25 12.32 -0.12
C ALA A 681 20.73 11.07 -0.89
N ALA A 682 19.94 10.00 -0.87
CA ALA A 682 20.23 8.71 -1.49
C ALA A 682 19.13 8.31 -2.48
N ASP A 683 19.52 7.69 -3.60
CA ASP A 683 18.58 7.33 -4.68
C ASP A 683 17.51 6.33 -4.24
N GLU A 684 16.23 6.65 -4.42
CA GLU A 684 15.13 5.69 -4.29
C GLU A 684 14.99 4.84 -5.55
N ASN A 685 15.52 3.62 -5.44
CA ASN A 685 15.42 2.58 -6.44
C ASN A 685 14.36 1.53 -6.06
N GLY A 686 13.84 0.82 -7.06
CA GLY A 686 12.90 -0.30 -6.83
C GLY A 686 11.43 0.12 -6.69
N LEU A 687 11.09 1.36 -7.05
CA LEU A 687 9.71 1.84 -7.12
C LEU A 687 8.99 1.23 -8.33
N THR A 688 8.37 0.05 -8.16
CA THR A 688 7.73 -0.68 -9.26
C THR A 688 6.21 -0.56 -9.25
N GLY A 689 5.62 -0.34 -10.43
CA GLY A 689 4.17 -0.40 -10.64
C GLY A 689 3.83 -1.07 -11.96
N THR A 690 2.53 -1.23 -12.23
CA THR A 690 2.01 -1.77 -13.50
C THR A 690 1.09 -0.75 -14.17
N VAL A 691 0.85 -0.87 -15.47
CA VAL A 691 0.14 0.14 -16.28
C VAL A 691 -1.27 0.46 -15.73
N SER A 692 -2.00 -0.52 -15.21
CA SER A 692 -3.31 -0.35 -14.57
C SER A 692 -3.28 -0.35 -13.03
N GLY A 693 -2.09 -0.33 -12.42
CA GLY A 693 -1.89 -0.39 -10.98
C GLY A 693 -2.27 0.91 -10.24
N PRO A 694 -2.39 0.86 -8.90
CA PRO A 694 -2.54 2.06 -8.09
C PRO A 694 -1.30 2.97 -8.18
N ALA A 695 -1.45 4.22 -7.75
CA ALA A 695 -0.32 5.15 -7.68
C ALA A 695 0.78 4.62 -6.74
N ILE A 696 2.04 4.88 -7.11
CA ILE A 696 3.21 4.49 -6.32
C ILE A 696 3.47 5.61 -5.30
N THR A 697 3.29 5.31 -4.02
CA THR A 697 3.48 6.27 -2.93
C THR A 697 4.69 5.90 -2.08
N GLY A 698 5.40 6.91 -1.54
CA GLY A 698 6.55 6.68 -0.68
C GLY A 698 7.04 7.94 0.04
N GLN A 699 8.22 7.82 0.65
CA GLN A 699 8.88 8.88 1.40
C GLN A 699 10.39 8.79 1.12
N VAL A 700 11.00 9.89 0.66
CA VAL A 700 12.42 9.91 0.28
C VAL A 700 13.36 9.89 1.50
N PHE A 701 12.97 10.55 2.59
CA PHE A 701 13.82 10.68 3.78
C PHE A 701 14.12 9.39 4.57
N LEU A 702 13.59 8.21 4.19
CA LEU A 702 13.81 6.97 4.96
C LEU A 702 15.27 6.48 4.87
N ASN A 703 15.91 6.69 3.73
CA ASN A 703 17.26 6.24 3.42
C ASN A 703 18.26 7.39 3.31
N ASP A 704 17.83 8.62 3.56
CA ASP A 704 18.67 9.80 3.55
C ASP A 704 19.26 10.02 4.94
N SER A 705 20.53 10.39 5.02
CA SER A 705 21.24 10.65 6.27
C SER A 705 21.66 12.12 6.36
N ASP A 706 21.84 12.58 7.59
CA ASP A 706 22.60 13.79 7.88
C ASP A 706 23.58 13.43 8.99
N VAL A 707 24.78 13.99 8.96
CA VAL A 707 25.79 13.75 10.00
C VAL A 707 25.49 14.61 11.24
N ASP A 708 24.83 15.76 11.05
CA ASP A 708 24.31 16.63 12.10
C ASP A 708 23.01 16.06 12.70
N ALA A 709 22.96 15.89 14.01
CA ALA A 709 21.87 15.16 14.68
C ALA A 709 20.55 15.93 14.76
N ASP A 710 20.60 17.27 14.66
CA ASP A 710 19.46 18.17 14.85
C ASP A 710 18.90 18.77 13.55
N ASP A 711 19.37 18.33 12.37
CA ASP A 711 19.06 19.02 11.12
C ASP A 711 17.73 18.60 10.46
N THR A 712 17.04 19.56 9.84
CA THR A 712 15.74 19.33 9.22
C THR A 712 15.85 19.00 7.74
N LYS A 713 15.45 17.80 7.32
CA LYS A 713 15.41 17.40 5.90
C LYS A 713 14.16 17.95 5.21
N THR A 714 14.33 18.77 4.18
CA THR A 714 13.22 19.34 3.41
C THR A 714 13.46 19.20 1.91
N VAL A 715 12.47 18.74 1.14
CA VAL A 715 12.56 18.76 -0.33
C VAL A 715 12.23 20.16 -0.83
N THR A 716 13.16 20.78 -1.56
CA THR A 716 13.02 22.18 -2.02
C THR A 716 12.87 22.31 -3.52
N GLU A 717 13.40 21.37 -4.30
CA GLU A 717 13.28 21.35 -5.75
C GLU A 717 13.04 19.93 -6.27
N VAL A 718 12.34 19.80 -7.40
CA VAL A 718 12.19 18.55 -8.13
C VAL A 718 12.15 18.80 -9.63
N VAL A 719 12.73 17.89 -10.40
CA VAL A 719 12.80 17.93 -11.86
C VAL A 719 12.67 16.54 -12.47
N GLN A 720 12.26 16.46 -13.73
CA GLN A 720 12.33 15.22 -14.51
C GLN A 720 13.71 15.12 -15.17
N GLY A 721 14.43 14.00 -14.95
CA GLY A 721 15.81 13.81 -15.40
C GLY A 721 16.85 14.49 -14.51
N ASP A 722 18.08 14.61 -15.02
CA ASP A 722 19.24 15.11 -14.27
C ASP A 722 19.20 16.64 -14.05
N LEU A 723 19.55 17.10 -12.84
CA LEU A 723 19.59 18.50 -12.45
C LEU A 723 20.77 19.25 -13.13
N ASP A 724 21.80 18.52 -13.60
CA ASP A 724 23.08 19.08 -14.04
C ASP A 724 23.17 19.44 -15.55
N ASN A 725 22.07 19.37 -16.31
CA ASN A 725 22.06 19.74 -17.73
C ASN A 725 21.18 20.95 -18.05
N SER A 726 21.86 22.09 -18.12
CA SER A 726 21.32 23.39 -18.52
C SER A 726 20.42 23.37 -19.78
N THR A 727 19.27 24.03 -19.63
CA THR A 727 18.46 24.76 -20.66
C THR A 727 17.06 24.26 -21.05
N ASN A 728 16.46 23.22 -20.47
CA ASN A 728 15.05 22.91 -20.78
C ASN A 728 14.18 22.32 -19.65
N HIS A 729 14.60 22.44 -18.39
CA HIS A 729 13.86 21.88 -17.26
C HIS A 729 13.02 22.95 -16.54
N VAL A 730 11.77 22.62 -16.23
CA VAL A 730 10.90 23.45 -15.38
C VAL A 730 11.26 23.10 -13.93
N LEU A 731 12.12 23.90 -13.32
CA LEU A 731 12.33 23.84 -11.87
C LEU A 731 11.06 24.33 -11.17
N THR A 732 10.43 23.47 -10.38
CA THR A 732 9.37 23.86 -9.45
C THR A 732 9.98 23.99 -8.06
N SER A 733 10.26 25.22 -7.64
CA SER A 733 10.68 25.48 -6.26
C SER A 733 9.49 25.30 -5.31
N LEU A 734 9.69 24.53 -4.25
CA LEU A 734 8.75 24.42 -3.14
C LEU A 734 9.03 25.59 -2.16
N PRO A 735 8.04 26.42 -1.81
CA PRO A 735 8.27 27.52 -0.89
C PRO A 735 8.47 27.03 0.56
N GLY A 736 9.71 27.16 1.05
CA GLY A 736 10.11 27.53 2.42
C GLY A 736 9.53 26.77 3.63
N SER A 737 10.43 26.11 4.35
CA SER A 737 10.39 25.27 5.57
C SER A 737 9.56 25.71 6.80
N SER A 738 8.38 26.34 6.68
CA SER A 738 7.68 26.83 7.89
C SER A 738 6.18 26.52 8.08
N ASP A 739 5.51 25.76 7.21
CA ASP A 739 4.19 25.19 7.52
C ASP A 739 3.74 24.18 6.44
N VAL A 740 2.99 23.17 6.84
CA VAL A 740 2.44 22.06 6.04
C VAL A 740 1.93 22.48 4.64
N SER A 741 2.46 21.79 3.62
CA SER A 741 1.96 21.60 2.23
C SER A 741 2.12 22.72 1.17
N PRO A 742 3.35 23.05 0.74
CA PRO A 742 3.62 23.17 -0.68
C PRO A 742 3.89 21.77 -1.27
N SER A 743 3.19 21.43 -2.34
CA SER A 743 3.45 20.23 -3.14
C SER A 743 3.90 20.65 -4.54
N ALA A 744 4.97 20.06 -5.06
CA ALA A 744 5.30 20.17 -6.48
C ALA A 744 4.57 19.06 -7.25
N THR A 745 4.05 19.37 -8.43
CA THR A 745 3.45 18.36 -9.33
C THR A 745 4.11 18.46 -10.69
N LEU A 746 4.69 17.36 -11.14
CA LEU A 746 5.48 17.26 -12.34
C LEU A 746 4.92 16.17 -13.24
N THR A 747 4.41 16.55 -14.41
CA THR A 747 3.98 15.60 -15.44
C THR A 747 5.21 15.09 -16.18
N GLY A 748 5.53 13.82 -15.97
CA GLY A 748 6.55 13.08 -16.69
C GLY A 748 6.07 12.57 -18.05
N THR A 749 6.86 11.68 -18.62
CA THR A 749 6.61 10.97 -19.88
C THR A 749 5.61 9.83 -19.72
N TYR A 750 5.62 9.12 -18.60
CA TYR A 750 4.76 7.94 -18.36
C TYR A 750 3.74 8.14 -17.24
N GLY A 751 3.89 9.19 -16.43
CA GLY A 751 2.97 9.50 -15.34
C GLY A 751 3.14 10.91 -14.79
N THR A 752 2.51 11.19 -13.65
CA THR A 752 2.63 12.47 -12.94
C THR A 752 3.11 12.21 -11.52
N LEU A 753 4.22 12.84 -11.14
CA LEU A 753 4.75 12.85 -9.78
C LEU A 753 4.20 14.05 -9.00
N THR A 754 3.68 13.82 -7.81
CA THR A 754 3.45 14.84 -6.79
C THR A 754 4.37 14.56 -5.61
N ILE A 755 5.20 15.53 -5.22
CA ILE A 755 6.10 15.43 -4.07
C ILE A 755 5.94 16.63 -3.15
N ASN A 756 5.95 16.38 -1.84
CA ASN A 756 5.80 17.38 -0.80
C ASN A 756 7.15 17.75 -0.19
N ALA A 757 7.20 18.91 0.48
CA ALA A 757 8.40 19.38 1.18
C ALA A 757 8.83 18.44 2.32
N ASP A 758 7.90 17.68 2.90
CA ASP A 758 8.19 16.61 3.89
C ASP A 758 8.68 15.31 3.23
N GLY A 759 9.02 15.34 1.94
CA GLY A 759 9.53 14.20 1.19
C GLY A 759 8.48 13.16 0.81
N THR A 760 7.20 13.35 1.15
CA THR A 760 6.16 12.37 0.79
C THR A 760 5.83 12.52 -0.68
N PHE A 761 5.71 11.42 -1.40
CA PHE A 761 5.41 11.45 -2.84
C PHE A 761 4.31 10.48 -3.26
N ASP A 762 3.67 10.82 -4.36
CA ASP A 762 2.65 10.04 -5.08
C ASP A 762 2.96 10.13 -6.58
N TYR A 763 3.20 8.99 -7.23
CA TYR A 763 3.38 8.91 -8.67
C TYR A 763 2.24 8.14 -9.32
N SER A 764 1.41 8.87 -10.07
CA SER A 764 0.28 8.33 -10.82
C SER A 764 0.70 8.01 -12.25
N ILE A 765 0.66 6.74 -12.63
CA ILE A 765 0.92 6.28 -14.00
C ILE A 765 -0.21 6.74 -14.93
N ASP A 766 0.12 7.24 -16.13
CA ASP A 766 -0.86 7.56 -17.17
C ASP A 766 -1.21 6.28 -17.94
N SER A 767 -2.26 5.59 -17.49
CA SER A 767 -2.75 4.36 -18.10
C SER A 767 -3.29 4.54 -19.54
N SER A 768 -3.40 5.78 -20.03
CA SER A 768 -3.77 6.08 -21.42
C SER A 768 -2.56 6.28 -22.34
N ASN A 769 -1.34 6.21 -21.79
CA ASN A 769 -0.12 6.43 -22.54
C ASN A 769 0.14 5.30 -23.53
N ALA A 770 0.12 5.64 -24.83
CA ALA A 770 0.27 4.67 -25.91
C ALA A 770 1.60 3.89 -25.88
N ALA A 771 2.67 4.42 -25.27
CA ALA A 771 3.93 3.71 -25.13
C ALA A 771 3.90 2.66 -24.00
N LEU A 772 3.12 2.90 -22.94
CA LEU A 772 2.90 1.94 -21.86
C LEU A 772 1.92 0.84 -22.29
N ILE A 773 0.84 1.20 -22.99
CA ILE A 773 -0.13 0.23 -23.53
C ILE A 773 0.52 -0.70 -24.58
N ALA A 774 1.62 -0.29 -25.20
CA ALA A 774 2.36 -1.11 -26.16
C ALA A 774 3.52 -1.88 -25.53
N LEU A 775 3.65 -1.88 -24.19
CA LEU A 775 4.76 -2.47 -23.46
C LEU A 775 4.42 -3.93 -23.12
N PRO A 776 5.04 -4.94 -23.77
CA PRO A 776 4.64 -6.32 -23.58
C PRO A 776 4.98 -6.85 -22.18
N VAL A 777 4.27 -7.90 -21.75
CA VAL A 777 4.56 -8.65 -20.52
C VAL A 777 6.05 -8.99 -20.40
N GLY A 778 6.65 -8.61 -19.27
CA GLY A 778 8.06 -8.85 -18.96
C GLY A 778 9.04 -7.81 -19.52
N GLN A 779 8.55 -6.81 -20.25
CA GLN A 779 9.28 -5.56 -20.51
C GLN A 779 8.90 -4.51 -19.46
N SER A 780 9.77 -3.53 -19.28
CA SER A 780 9.56 -2.43 -18.34
C SER A 780 9.99 -1.10 -18.96
N ALA A 781 9.27 -0.03 -18.63
CA ALA A 781 9.66 1.34 -18.91
C ALA A 781 10.15 1.99 -17.61
N THR A 782 11.21 2.79 -17.69
CA THR A 782 11.76 3.51 -16.54
C THR A 782 11.55 5.01 -16.69
N GLU A 783 11.14 5.67 -15.60
CA GLU A 783 11.03 7.12 -15.49
C GLU A 783 11.81 7.60 -14.28
N VAL A 784 12.61 8.66 -14.45
CA VAL A 784 13.52 9.18 -13.42
C VAL A 784 13.20 10.65 -13.14
N PHE A 785 13.05 10.97 -11.86
CA PHE A 785 13.00 12.34 -11.35
C PHE A 785 14.19 12.57 -10.43
N THR A 786 14.73 13.79 -10.39
CA THR A 786 15.75 14.21 -9.43
C THR A 786 15.12 15.20 -8.47
N TYR A 787 15.30 15.01 -7.16
CA TYR A 787 14.88 15.94 -6.13
C TYR A 787 16.09 16.52 -5.40
N ARG A 788 15.92 17.71 -4.85
CA ARG A 788 16.88 18.38 -3.98
C ARG A 788 16.39 18.37 -2.54
N MET A 789 17.22 17.85 -1.66
CA MET A 789 17.08 17.99 -0.22
C MET A 789 17.88 19.20 0.25
N GLU A 790 17.28 20.05 1.07
CA GLU A 790 17.96 21.11 1.82
C GLU A 790 17.78 20.91 3.32
N ASP A 791 18.81 21.28 4.07
CA ASP A 791 18.79 21.40 5.53
C ASP A 791 18.19 22.75 6.01
N SER A 792 18.22 22.99 7.32
CA SER A 792 17.67 24.21 7.93
C SER A 792 18.47 25.49 7.60
N GLN A 793 19.74 25.34 7.20
CA GLN A 793 20.69 26.42 6.87
C GLN A 793 20.86 26.63 5.35
N GLY A 794 20.23 25.78 4.53
CA GLY A 794 20.18 25.86 3.08
C GLY A 794 21.35 25.21 2.35
N ARG A 795 22.09 24.27 2.96
CA ARG A 795 22.94 23.36 2.18
C ARG A 795 22.12 22.19 1.67
N TRP A 796 22.62 21.53 0.64
CA TRP A 796 21.79 20.66 -0.17
C TRP A 796 22.52 19.49 -0.80
N SER A 797 21.75 18.44 -1.09
CA SER A 797 22.14 17.29 -1.88
C SER A 797 21.00 16.87 -2.81
N ASP A 798 21.36 16.27 -3.94
CA ASP A 798 20.42 15.84 -4.97
C ASP A 798 20.41 14.30 -5.08
N ALA A 799 19.23 13.70 -5.25
CA ALA A 799 19.07 12.26 -5.44
C ALA A 799 17.91 11.95 -6.40
N THR A 800 17.81 10.69 -6.84
CA THR A 800 16.87 10.26 -7.88
C THR A 800 15.77 9.32 -7.41
N LEU A 801 14.55 9.61 -7.85
CA LEU A 801 13.39 8.72 -7.79
C LEU A 801 13.26 7.97 -9.11
N THR A 802 13.53 6.67 -9.10
CA THR A 802 13.45 5.82 -10.32
C THR A 802 12.22 4.91 -10.29
N PHE A 803 11.21 5.26 -11.08
CA PHE A 803 9.99 4.48 -11.27
C PHE A 803 10.15 3.46 -12.40
N THR A 804 9.84 2.20 -12.11
CA THR A 804 9.82 1.12 -13.10
C THR A 804 8.37 0.67 -13.33
N ILE A 805 7.85 0.92 -14.52
CA ILE A 805 6.49 0.53 -14.94
C ILE A 805 6.60 -0.76 -15.76
N ASN A 806 6.06 -1.84 -15.23
CA ASN A 806 6.04 -3.13 -15.90
C ASN A 806 4.85 -3.21 -16.88
N GLY A 807 5.11 -3.77 -18.06
CA GLY A 807 4.08 -4.08 -19.04
C GLY A 807 3.10 -5.11 -18.51
N GLU A 808 1.82 -4.92 -18.83
CA GLU A 808 0.75 -5.88 -18.50
C GLU A 808 0.42 -6.73 -19.74
N ASN A 809 -0.48 -7.69 -19.57
CA ASN A 809 -0.99 -8.49 -20.69
C ASN A 809 -2.37 -7.95 -21.07
N GLU A 810 -2.50 -7.35 -22.22
CA GLU A 810 -3.77 -6.84 -22.72
C GLU A 810 -4.55 -7.95 -23.45
N PRO A 811 -5.86 -8.10 -23.20
CA PRO A 811 -6.66 -9.03 -23.98
C PRO A 811 -6.66 -8.61 -25.47
N PRO A 812 -6.71 -9.59 -26.39
CA PRO A 812 -6.92 -9.30 -27.80
C PRO A 812 -8.24 -8.54 -27.99
N VAL A 813 -8.39 -7.82 -29.09
CA VAL A 813 -9.60 -7.04 -29.42
C VAL A 813 -10.15 -7.52 -30.75
N ASN A 814 -11.45 -7.88 -30.79
CA ASN A 814 -12.13 -8.26 -32.01
C ASN A 814 -12.74 -7.02 -32.73
N ASP A 815 -12.54 -6.91 -34.03
CA ASP A 815 -13.22 -5.98 -34.91
C ASP A 815 -14.23 -6.74 -35.78
N TYR A 816 -15.49 -6.32 -35.72
CA TYR A 816 -16.62 -7.04 -36.30
C TYR A 816 -17.78 -6.09 -36.67
N PRO A 817 -18.64 -6.46 -37.64
CA PRO A 817 -19.81 -5.66 -38.00
C PRO A 817 -20.92 -5.77 -36.95
N SER A 818 -21.76 -4.73 -36.85
CA SER A 818 -22.91 -4.74 -35.91
C SER A 818 -24.02 -5.74 -36.28
N ALA A 819 -24.22 -6.02 -37.56
CA ALA A 819 -25.09 -7.08 -38.09
C ALA A 819 -24.79 -7.30 -39.58
N VAL A 820 -25.07 -8.51 -40.10
CA VAL A 820 -25.01 -8.79 -41.54
C VAL A 820 -26.35 -9.36 -42.04
N THR A 821 -26.73 -9.04 -43.29
CA THR A 821 -28.00 -9.53 -43.88
C THR A 821 -27.71 -10.47 -45.04
N VAL A 822 -28.25 -11.68 -44.97
CA VAL A 822 -28.07 -12.73 -45.97
C VAL A 822 -29.32 -12.83 -46.82
N THR A 823 -29.18 -12.60 -48.13
CA THR A 823 -30.27 -12.66 -49.13
C THR A 823 -30.17 -13.87 -50.05
N GLY A 824 -29.23 -14.78 -49.80
CA GLY A 824 -28.95 -15.96 -50.63
C GLY A 824 -28.52 -17.18 -49.80
N ASN A 825 -27.96 -18.20 -50.48
CA ASN A 825 -27.58 -19.46 -49.84
C ASN A 825 -26.23 -19.43 -49.12
N SER A 826 -25.51 -18.31 -49.17
CA SER A 826 -24.23 -18.10 -48.49
C SER A 826 -23.93 -16.61 -48.43
N TYR A 827 -23.02 -16.21 -47.54
CA TYR A 827 -22.55 -14.85 -47.36
C TYR A 827 -21.05 -14.82 -47.13
N THR A 828 -20.33 -13.98 -47.88
CA THR A 828 -18.88 -13.81 -47.76
C THR A 828 -18.60 -12.50 -47.03
N PHE A 829 -17.87 -12.57 -45.93
CA PHE A 829 -17.47 -11.39 -45.17
C PHE A 829 -16.41 -10.60 -45.95
N SER A 830 -16.66 -9.32 -46.22
CA SER A 830 -15.76 -8.48 -47.02
C SER A 830 -15.99 -6.98 -46.78
N GLY A 831 -15.01 -6.15 -47.14
CA GLY A 831 -15.14 -4.69 -47.04
C GLY A 831 -15.29 -4.24 -45.57
N SER A 832 -16.37 -3.53 -45.26
CA SER A 832 -16.70 -3.09 -43.88
C SER A 832 -17.15 -4.22 -42.97
N ASP A 833 -17.51 -5.37 -43.54
CA ASP A 833 -18.05 -6.51 -42.81
C ASP A 833 -16.94 -7.54 -42.52
N LEU A 834 -15.68 -7.18 -42.75
CA LEU A 834 -14.52 -8.01 -42.51
C LEU A 834 -14.31 -8.20 -41.01
N LEU A 835 -13.99 -9.43 -40.61
CA LEU A 835 -13.57 -9.73 -39.24
C LEU A 835 -12.06 -9.60 -39.13
N SER A 836 -11.59 -8.98 -38.05
CA SER A 836 -10.18 -9.01 -37.70
C SER A 836 -9.98 -9.02 -36.19
N VAL A 837 -8.82 -9.49 -35.75
CA VAL A 837 -8.43 -9.48 -34.33
C VAL A 837 -7.08 -8.78 -34.23
N THR A 838 -6.97 -7.88 -33.27
CA THR A 838 -5.73 -7.17 -32.96
C THR A 838 -5.37 -7.37 -31.51
N ASP A 839 -4.12 -7.75 -31.30
CA ASP A 839 -3.53 -7.90 -29.98
C ASP A 839 -2.32 -6.97 -29.92
N VAL A 840 -2.29 -6.10 -28.93
CA VAL A 840 -1.24 -5.08 -28.80
C VAL A 840 0.09 -5.69 -28.33
N ASP A 841 0.04 -6.81 -27.58
CA ASP A 841 1.19 -7.57 -27.13
C ASP A 841 1.79 -8.43 -28.25
N GLY A 842 1.01 -8.72 -29.29
CA GLY A 842 1.41 -9.54 -30.44
C GLY A 842 1.56 -11.03 -30.11
N ASN A 843 0.95 -11.49 -29.01
CA ASN A 843 0.96 -12.86 -28.52
C ASN A 843 -0.38 -13.60 -28.77
N LEU A 844 -1.26 -13.06 -29.62
CA LEU A 844 -2.50 -13.72 -30.07
C LEU A 844 -2.25 -15.19 -30.43
N SER A 845 -3.01 -16.09 -29.81
CA SER A 845 -2.80 -17.53 -29.88
C SER A 845 -3.86 -18.21 -30.75
N SER A 846 -5.13 -17.87 -30.54
CA SER A 846 -6.24 -18.48 -31.27
C SER A 846 -7.48 -17.58 -31.39
N VAL A 847 -8.30 -17.86 -32.40
CA VAL A 847 -9.65 -17.32 -32.58
C VAL A 847 -10.60 -18.49 -32.83
N THR A 848 -11.68 -18.54 -32.07
CA THR A 848 -12.77 -19.50 -32.23
C THR A 848 -14.01 -18.76 -32.72
N LEU A 849 -14.58 -19.23 -33.81
CA LEU A 849 -15.83 -18.75 -34.38
C LEU A 849 -16.93 -19.79 -34.14
N HIS A 850 -18.14 -19.33 -33.80
CA HIS A 850 -19.32 -20.18 -33.63
C HIS A 850 -20.53 -19.59 -34.34
N VAL A 851 -21.33 -20.42 -35.01
CA VAL A 851 -22.70 -20.08 -35.45
C VAL A 851 -23.72 -21.09 -34.95
N ASP A 852 -24.89 -20.61 -34.52
CA ASP A 852 -25.96 -21.46 -33.99
C ASP A 852 -26.63 -22.32 -35.08
N HIS A 853 -26.79 -21.79 -36.30
CA HIS A 853 -27.65 -22.36 -37.34
C HIS A 853 -27.06 -22.32 -38.77
N GLY A 854 -25.77 -22.61 -38.90
CA GLY A 854 -25.11 -22.74 -40.20
C GLY A 854 -23.74 -23.43 -40.14
N THR A 855 -22.99 -23.28 -41.21
CA THR A 855 -21.59 -23.69 -41.30
C THR A 855 -20.71 -22.51 -41.71
N LEU A 856 -19.51 -22.46 -41.14
CA LEU A 856 -18.47 -21.50 -41.44
C LEU A 856 -17.38 -22.18 -42.27
N ASP A 857 -17.00 -21.56 -43.36
CA ASP A 857 -15.99 -22.03 -44.32
C ASP A 857 -14.89 -20.97 -44.44
N VAL A 858 -13.64 -21.39 -44.39
CA VAL A 858 -12.45 -20.52 -44.50
C VAL A 858 -11.40 -21.18 -45.41
N ASP A 859 -10.48 -20.40 -45.95
CA ASP A 859 -9.35 -20.96 -46.72
C ASP A 859 -8.30 -21.59 -45.78
N ALA A 860 -8.53 -22.85 -45.40
CA ALA A 860 -7.61 -23.65 -44.59
C ALA A 860 -6.27 -23.98 -45.29
N THR A 861 -6.03 -23.48 -46.52
CA THR A 861 -4.73 -23.63 -47.21
C THR A 861 -3.75 -22.49 -46.94
N LEU A 862 -4.22 -21.40 -46.32
CA LEU A 862 -3.38 -20.28 -45.87
C LEU A 862 -2.47 -20.68 -44.71
N ALA A 863 -1.45 -19.87 -44.44
CA ALA A 863 -0.58 -20.07 -43.28
C ALA A 863 -1.39 -19.80 -42.00
N GLY A 864 -1.39 -20.79 -41.08
CA GLY A 864 -2.25 -20.86 -39.89
C GLY A 864 -2.89 -22.25 -39.76
N ALA A 865 -3.19 -22.69 -38.54
CA ALA A 865 -3.84 -23.97 -38.28
C ALA A 865 -5.33 -23.76 -38.08
N VAL A 866 -6.14 -24.37 -38.96
CA VAL A 866 -7.61 -24.35 -38.90
C VAL A 866 -8.12 -25.72 -38.49
N THR A 867 -9.07 -25.76 -37.55
CA THR A 867 -9.86 -26.95 -37.22
C THR A 867 -11.35 -26.62 -37.24
N GLY A 868 -12.19 -27.58 -37.63
CA GLY A 868 -13.63 -27.37 -37.72
C GLY A 868 -14.11 -26.61 -38.96
N ASP A 869 -13.25 -26.43 -39.97
CA ASP A 869 -13.64 -25.85 -41.27
C ASP A 869 -14.85 -26.56 -41.87
N THR A 870 -15.77 -25.80 -42.48
CA THR A 870 -17.10 -26.22 -42.96
C THR A 870 -18.05 -26.74 -41.89
N THR A 871 -17.83 -26.39 -40.62
CA THR A 871 -18.73 -26.75 -39.49
C THR A 871 -19.24 -25.50 -38.77
N SER A 872 -20.08 -25.68 -37.74
CA SER A 872 -20.61 -24.57 -36.94
C SER A 872 -19.56 -23.93 -36.03
N ASP A 873 -18.48 -24.65 -35.73
CA ASP A 873 -17.35 -24.19 -34.90
C ASP A 873 -16.06 -24.19 -35.73
N VAL A 874 -15.39 -23.05 -35.86
CA VAL A 874 -14.08 -22.96 -36.54
C VAL A 874 -13.05 -22.38 -35.58
N VAL A 875 -11.98 -23.13 -35.31
CA VAL A 875 -10.85 -22.65 -34.51
C VAL A 875 -9.67 -22.38 -35.42
N ILE A 876 -9.13 -21.17 -35.35
CA ILE A 876 -7.98 -20.69 -36.10
C ILE A 876 -6.86 -20.41 -35.09
N SER A 877 -5.65 -20.89 -35.35
CA SER A 877 -4.47 -20.61 -34.51
C SER A 877 -3.26 -20.30 -35.39
N GLY A 878 -2.36 -19.45 -34.91
CA GLY A 878 -1.20 -18.96 -35.67
C GLY A 878 -0.83 -17.56 -35.23
N THR A 879 0.04 -16.89 -35.99
CA THR A 879 0.33 -15.47 -35.75
C THR A 879 -0.89 -14.59 -36.07
N GLN A 880 -0.96 -13.39 -35.50
CA GLN A 880 -2.06 -12.45 -35.78
C GLN A 880 -2.26 -12.17 -37.28
N ALA A 881 -1.18 -12.03 -38.04
CA ALA A 881 -1.25 -11.81 -39.48
C ALA A 881 -1.84 -13.03 -40.22
N GLU A 882 -1.52 -14.24 -39.77
CA GLU A 882 -2.04 -15.50 -40.30
C GLU A 882 -3.53 -15.67 -39.98
N ILE A 883 -3.94 -15.43 -38.72
CA ILE A 883 -5.33 -15.47 -38.28
C ILE A 883 -6.18 -14.48 -39.09
N ASN A 884 -5.74 -13.22 -39.20
CA ASN A 884 -6.49 -12.19 -39.95
C ASN A 884 -6.54 -12.49 -41.46
N ALA A 885 -5.52 -13.14 -42.03
CA ALA A 885 -5.57 -13.58 -43.41
C ALA A 885 -6.62 -14.68 -43.65
N ILE A 886 -6.80 -15.59 -42.68
CA ILE A 886 -7.82 -16.65 -42.73
C ILE A 886 -9.21 -16.07 -42.49
N LEU A 887 -9.40 -15.23 -41.48
CA LEU A 887 -10.67 -14.53 -41.22
C LEU A 887 -11.18 -13.75 -42.44
N ALA A 888 -10.27 -13.19 -43.24
CA ALA A 888 -10.61 -12.48 -44.46
C ALA A 888 -11.21 -13.35 -45.59
N THR A 889 -11.20 -14.68 -45.41
CA THR A 889 -11.78 -15.64 -46.37
C THR A 889 -13.11 -16.22 -45.89
N LEU A 890 -13.61 -15.79 -44.74
CA LEU A 890 -14.78 -16.37 -44.08
C LEU A 890 -16.03 -16.32 -44.97
N VAL A 891 -16.67 -17.47 -45.10
CA VAL A 891 -17.97 -17.65 -45.73
C VAL A 891 -18.92 -18.33 -44.77
N TYR A 892 -20.05 -17.69 -44.52
CA TYR A 892 -21.17 -18.27 -43.79
C TYR A 892 -22.16 -18.92 -44.76
N THR A 893 -22.60 -20.14 -44.46
CA THR A 893 -23.65 -20.85 -45.20
C THR A 893 -24.75 -21.27 -44.21
N PRO A 894 -25.99 -20.76 -44.34
CA PRO A 894 -27.08 -21.13 -43.46
C PRO A 894 -27.46 -22.60 -43.59
N THR A 895 -27.96 -23.19 -42.51
CA THR A 895 -28.51 -24.55 -42.53
C THR A 895 -29.65 -24.63 -43.54
N ASN A 896 -29.63 -25.66 -44.40
CA ASN A 896 -30.64 -25.81 -45.44
C ASN A 896 -32.06 -25.92 -44.84
N GLY A 897 -32.92 -24.97 -45.19
CA GLY A 897 -34.30 -24.88 -44.70
C GLY A 897 -34.46 -24.17 -43.35
N TYR A 898 -33.38 -23.64 -42.77
CA TYR A 898 -33.47 -22.76 -41.61
C TYR A 898 -34.01 -21.38 -42.00
N VAL A 899 -34.90 -20.85 -41.18
CA VAL A 899 -35.59 -19.58 -41.39
C VAL A 899 -35.59 -18.85 -40.04
N GLY A 900 -34.82 -17.78 -39.90
CA GLY A 900 -34.60 -17.08 -38.63
C GLY A 900 -33.30 -16.27 -38.63
N ASN A 901 -32.96 -15.62 -37.51
CA ASN A 901 -31.63 -15.02 -37.36
C ASN A 901 -30.64 -16.09 -36.89
N ASP A 902 -29.45 -16.11 -37.47
CA ASP A 902 -28.31 -16.83 -36.89
C ASP A 902 -27.43 -15.86 -36.08
N TYR A 903 -26.50 -16.35 -35.29
CA TYR A 903 -25.61 -15.53 -34.46
C TYR A 903 -24.18 -16.00 -34.61
N LEU A 904 -23.26 -15.11 -35.03
CA LEU A 904 -21.83 -15.41 -35.06
C LEU A 904 -21.18 -14.92 -33.76
N THR A 905 -20.54 -15.82 -33.03
CA THR A 905 -19.67 -15.49 -31.89
C THR A 905 -18.22 -15.57 -32.32
N ILE A 906 -17.40 -14.61 -31.87
CA ILE A 906 -15.95 -14.55 -32.06
C ILE A 906 -15.33 -14.55 -30.67
N PHE A 907 -14.49 -15.55 -30.40
CA PHE A 907 -13.72 -15.65 -29.17
C PHE A 907 -12.24 -15.65 -29.52
N SER A 908 -11.52 -14.59 -29.21
CA SER A 908 -10.07 -14.50 -29.38
C SER A 908 -9.37 -14.71 -28.05
N GLN A 909 -8.20 -15.34 -28.09
CA GLN A 909 -7.41 -15.63 -26.91
C GLN A 909 -5.92 -15.54 -27.25
N ASP A 910 -5.14 -14.91 -26.37
CA ASP A 910 -3.69 -14.83 -26.46
C ASP A 910 -2.98 -16.05 -25.83
N SER A 911 -1.64 -16.06 -25.82
CA SER A 911 -0.86 -17.15 -25.22
C SER A 911 -0.87 -17.18 -23.69
N ASN A 912 -1.35 -16.10 -23.06
CA ASN A 912 -1.40 -15.87 -21.62
C ASN A 912 -2.81 -16.08 -21.05
N ASN A 913 -3.74 -16.56 -21.88
CA ASN A 913 -5.14 -16.82 -21.61
C ASN A 913 -6.01 -15.57 -21.38
N ALA A 914 -5.54 -14.35 -21.67
CA ALA A 914 -6.49 -13.24 -21.77
C ALA A 914 -7.27 -13.36 -23.08
N TYR A 915 -8.54 -12.95 -23.04
CA TYR A 915 -9.49 -13.25 -24.09
C TYR A 915 -10.49 -12.12 -24.28
N ASP A 916 -11.04 -12.06 -25.49
CA ASP A 916 -12.14 -11.18 -25.85
C ASP A 916 -13.21 -11.98 -26.60
N SER A 917 -14.47 -11.70 -26.29
CA SER A 917 -15.61 -12.47 -26.74
C SER A 917 -16.72 -11.54 -27.19
N ASP A 918 -16.98 -11.56 -28.48
CA ASP A 918 -18.01 -10.74 -29.10
C ASP A 918 -18.95 -11.60 -29.93
N GLY A 919 -20.07 -11.01 -30.34
CA GLY A 919 -20.94 -11.64 -31.33
C GLY A 919 -21.90 -10.67 -31.97
N PHE A 920 -22.36 -11.02 -33.17
CA PHE A 920 -23.32 -10.22 -33.91
C PHE A 920 -24.33 -11.09 -34.68
N PRO A 921 -25.55 -10.57 -34.90
CA PRO A 921 -26.59 -11.31 -35.59
C PRO A 921 -26.36 -11.36 -37.12
N ILE A 922 -26.70 -12.51 -37.69
CA ILE A 922 -26.82 -12.77 -39.12
C ILE A 922 -28.32 -12.85 -39.47
N LEU A 923 -28.83 -11.83 -40.16
CA LEU A 923 -30.25 -11.65 -40.45
C LEU A 923 -30.66 -12.35 -41.77
N MET A 924 -31.73 -13.16 -41.76
CA MET A 924 -32.29 -13.82 -42.95
C MET A 924 -33.77 -13.48 -43.19
N PRO A 925 -34.09 -12.44 -43.99
CA PRO A 925 -35.47 -11.99 -44.19
C PRO A 925 -36.27 -12.94 -45.10
N THR A 926 -37.59 -13.06 -44.86
CA THR A 926 -38.52 -13.89 -45.66
C THR A 926 -39.65 -13.10 -46.33
N GLU A 927 -40.04 -13.52 -47.54
CA GLU A 927 -41.18 -13.00 -48.30
C GLU A 927 -42.26 -14.10 -48.43
N THR A 928 -43.49 -13.82 -47.97
CA THR A 928 -44.67 -14.70 -48.09
C THR A 928 -45.69 -14.08 -49.03
N THR A 929 -46.28 -14.86 -49.95
CA THR A 929 -47.24 -14.35 -50.95
C THR A 929 -48.66 -14.85 -50.73
N ALA A 930 -49.66 -14.01 -51.02
CA ALA A 930 -51.08 -14.35 -51.01
C ALA A 930 -51.86 -13.63 -52.12
N THR A 931 -53.12 -14.00 -52.35
CA THR A 931 -54.00 -13.34 -53.33
C THR A 931 -55.41 -13.16 -52.75
N VAL A 932 -56.00 -11.98 -52.94
CA VAL A 932 -57.38 -11.62 -52.57
C VAL A 932 -58.13 -11.14 -53.83
N ASN A 933 -59.44 -11.37 -53.92
CA ASN A 933 -60.27 -10.97 -55.06
C ASN A 933 -61.28 -9.88 -54.67
N GLU A 934 -61.39 -8.83 -55.46
CA GLU A 934 -62.32 -7.69 -55.29
C GLU A 934 -63.78 -8.13 -55.29
N ALA A 935 -64.15 -9.14 -56.10
CA ALA A 935 -65.51 -9.65 -56.22
C ALA A 935 -66.11 -10.14 -54.88
N ASP A 936 -65.27 -10.50 -53.92
CA ASP A 936 -65.69 -10.99 -52.61
C ASP A 936 -66.11 -9.86 -51.64
N LEU A 937 -65.90 -8.58 -51.98
CA LEU A 937 -66.28 -7.42 -51.14
C LEU A 937 -67.79 -7.31 -50.89
N GLY A 938 -68.63 -7.84 -51.79
CA GLY A 938 -70.08 -7.90 -51.63
C GLY A 938 -70.60 -9.13 -50.85
N SER A 939 -69.72 -10.08 -50.52
CA SER A 939 -70.08 -11.33 -49.84
C SER A 939 -70.22 -11.13 -48.32
N ALA A 940 -71.01 -11.99 -47.66
CA ALA A 940 -71.20 -11.95 -46.21
C ALA A 940 -69.90 -12.11 -45.39
N ASN A 941 -68.81 -12.56 -46.02
CA ASN A 941 -67.49 -12.75 -45.42
C ASN A 941 -66.46 -11.67 -45.79
N GLY A 942 -66.76 -10.74 -46.71
CA GLY A 942 -65.81 -9.77 -47.25
C GLY A 942 -64.67 -10.39 -48.08
N ALA A 943 -63.85 -9.55 -48.72
CA ALA A 943 -62.69 -9.98 -49.51
C ALA A 943 -61.48 -10.24 -48.61
N VAL A 944 -61.30 -11.51 -48.24
CA VAL A 944 -60.24 -11.98 -47.35
C VAL A 944 -59.30 -12.99 -48.03
N ALA A 945 -58.01 -12.88 -47.73
CA ALA A 945 -57.00 -13.88 -48.07
C ALA A 945 -56.37 -14.42 -46.78
N SER A 946 -56.08 -15.71 -46.72
CA SER A 946 -55.42 -16.32 -45.56
C SER A 946 -54.28 -17.24 -45.98
N GLY A 947 -53.33 -17.45 -45.07
CA GLY A 947 -52.19 -18.33 -45.29
C GLY A 947 -51.38 -18.55 -44.02
N ASP A 948 -50.32 -19.33 -44.16
CA ASP A 948 -49.38 -19.65 -43.07
C ASP A 948 -48.07 -18.90 -43.29
N LEU A 949 -47.52 -18.30 -42.23
CA LEU A 949 -46.16 -17.80 -42.21
C LEU A 949 -45.16 -18.97 -42.01
N PRO A 950 -43.92 -18.85 -42.51
CA PRO A 950 -42.89 -19.88 -42.33
C PRO A 950 -42.63 -20.19 -40.85
N SER A 951 -42.63 -21.49 -40.51
CA SER A 951 -42.34 -21.99 -39.14
C SER A 951 -41.03 -21.43 -38.58
N LYS A 952 -41.07 -20.96 -37.32
CA LYS A 952 -39.93 -20.37 -36.58
C LYS A 952 -38.69 -21.25 -36.39
N GLY A 953 -38.74 -22.55 -36.71
CA GLY A 953 -37.57 -23.44 -36.66
C GLY A 953 -37.01 -23.75 -35.26
N ASP A 954 -37.30 -22.93 -34.24
CA ASP A 954 -36.71 -22.99 -32.89
C ASP A 954 -37.62 -23.63 -31.80
N GLY A 955 -38.85 -24.02 -32.15
CA GLY A 955 -39.79 -24.63 -31.19
C GLY A 955 -40.45 -23.65 -30.21
N THR A 956 -40.30 -22.33 -30.39
CA THR A 956 -41.00 -21.29 -29.60
C THR A 956 -42.34 -20.88 -30.23
N THR A 957 -43.36 -20.62 -29.40
CA THR A 957 -44.79 -20.64 -29.78
C THR A 957 -45.45 -19.28 -30.04
N SER A 958 -44.74 -18.22 -30.45
CA SER A 958 -45.45 -16.94 -30.69
C SER A 958 -44.87 -16.09 -31.79
N TYR A 959 -45.61 -15.91 -32.87
CA TYR A 959 -45.43 -14.82 -33.85
C TYR A 959 -45.65 -13.45 -33.17
N PRO A 960 -45.46 -12.28 -33.83
CA PRO A 960 -45.30 -11.02 -33.12
C PRO A 960 -46.63 -10.58 -32.53
N VAL A 961 -46.88 -11.02 -31.31
CA VAL A 961 -48.03 -10.68 -30.51
C VAL A 961 -47.50 -10.16 -29.20
N ASP A 962 -47.91 -8.94 -28.84
CA ASP A 962 -47.49 -8.34 -27.57
C ASP A 962 -47.92 -9.28 -26.43
N THR A 963 -47.12 -9.40 -25.37
CA THR A 963 -47.36 -10.37 -24.28
C THR A 963 -48.78 -10.26 -23.73
N GLY A 964 -49.61 -11.27 -23.98
CA GLY A 964 -51.01 -11.36 -23.52
C GLY A 964 -52.07 -11.19 -24.62
N GLU A 965 -51.69 -10.82 -25.83
CA GLU A 965 -52.58 -10.72 -26.99
C GLU A 965 -52.53 -12.01 -27.84
N THR A 966 -53.55 -12.30 -28.64
CA THR A 966 -53.62 -13.52 -29.51
C THR A 966 -53.42 -13.22 -31.00
N PHE A 967 -53.33 -11.94 -31.40
CA PHE A 967 -53.03 -11.51 -32.76
C PHE A 967 -52.48 -10.07 -32.80
N LYS A 968 -51.85 -9.68 -33.92
CA LYS A 968 -51.40 -8.30 -34.19
C LYS A 968 -51.78 -7.87 -35.60
N GLU A 969 -52.19 -6.62 -35.75
CA GLU A 969 -52.61 -6.05 -37.04
C GLU A 969 -51.56 -5.09 -37.60
N TYR A 970 -51.39 -5.16 -38.92
CA TYR A 970 -50.52 -4.32 -39.73
C TYR A 970 -51.36 -3.67 -40.82
N SER A 971 -51.21 -2.35 -41.01
CA SER A 971 -51.94 -1.63 -42.05
C SER A 971 -51.15 -1.64 -43.35
N GLY A 972 -51.75 -2.16 -44.41
CA GLY A 972 -51.29 -2.01 -45.78
C GLY A 972 -51.90 -0.81 -46.47
N THR A 973 -51.53 -0.63 -47.74
CA THR A 973 -52.05 0.46 -48.57
C THR A 973 -53.50 0.21 -48.97
N TYR A 974 -53.89 -1.04 -49.15
CA TYR A 974 -55.18 -1.47 -49.68
C TYR A 974 -55.97 -2.32 -48.68
N GLY A 975 -55.30 -2.93 -47.70
CA GLY A 975 -55.94 -3.78 -46.71
C GLY A 975 -55.27 -3.76 -45.35
N THR A 976 -55.77 -4.62 -44.47
CA THR A 976 -55.18 -4.88 -43.14
C THR A 976 -54.74 -6.32 -43.06
N LEU A 977 -53.52 -6.55 -42.59
CA LEU A 977 -52.95 -7.87 -42.34
C LEU A 977 -53.01 -8.15 -40.84
N LYS A 978 -53.72 -9.20 -40.46
CA LYS A 978 -53.77 -9.74 -39.12
C LYS A 978 -52.89 -10.99 -39.05
N ILE A 979 -51.95 -11.04 -38.11
CA ILE A 979 -51.10 -12.20 -37.85
C ILE A 979 -51.46 -12.76 -36.47
N ASN A 980 -51.82 -14.04 -36.41
CA ASN A 980 -52.15 -14.73 -35.16
C ASN A 980 -50.87 -15.28 -34.49
N ASP A 981 -50.96 -15.58 -33.18
CA ASP A 981 -49.85 -16.15 -32.40
C ASP A 981 -49.36 -17.51 -32.92
N ASP A 982 -50.24 -18.27 -33.58
CA ASP A 982 -49.97 -19.58 -34.19
C ASP A 982 -49.25 -19.51 -35.56
N GLY A 983 -49.05 -18.30 -36.11
CA GLY A 983 -48.38 -18.10 -37.40
C GLY A 983 -49.29 -18.11 -38.61
N THR A 984 -50.59 -18.26 -38.42
CA THR A 984 -51.56 -18.01 -39.48
C THR A 984 -51.75 -16.50 -39.66
N PHE A 985 -52.03 -16.06 -40.89
CA PHE A 985 -52.40 -14.69 -41.17
C PHE A 985 -53.70 -14.61 -41.97
N GLU A 986 -54.38 -13.47 -41.79
CA GLU A 986 -55.59 -13.09 -42.51
C GLU A 986 -55.41 -11.66 -43.03
N TYR A 987 -55.56 -11.46 -44.33
CA TYR A 987 -55.58 -10.16 -44.96
C TYR A 987 -57.01 -9.80 -45.35
N THR A 988 -57.47 -8.62 -44.99
CA THR A 988 -58.78 -8.09 -45.38
C THR A 988 -58.60 -6.87 -46.29
N LEU A 989 -59.15 -6.92 -47.49
CA LEU A 989 -59.18 -5.79 -48.42
C LEU A 989 -60.17 -4.73 -47.89
N SER A 990 -59.73 -3.47 -47.75
CA SER A 990 -60.51 -2.43 -47.07
C SER A 990 -61.61 -1.80 -47.93
N GLY A 991 -61.57 -2.02 -49.25
CA GLY A 991 -62.56 -1.53 -50.20
C GLY A 991 -62.13 -1.79 -51.64
N ALA A 992 -63.06 -1.62 -52.58
CA ALA A 992 -62.81 -1.82 -54.00
C ALA A 992 -61.74 -0.85 -54.51
N GLN A 993 -60.83 -1.36 -55.32
CA GLN A 993 -59.75 -0.59 -55.93
C GLN A 993 -59.98 -0.53 -57.43
N ASN A 994 -59.89 0.68 -57.98
CA ASN A 994 -60.01 0.90 -59.42
C ASN A 994 -58.67 0.55 -60.09
N HIS A 995 -58.53 -0.66 -60.62
CA HIS A 995 -57.27 -1.09 -61.24
C HIS A 995 -57.41 -2.16 -62.31
N THR A 996 -56.86 -1.89 -63.49
CA THR A 996 -56.68 -2.94 -64.50
C THR A 996 -55.30 -3.63 -64.35
N GLY A 997 -55.30 -4.92 -63.97
CA GLY A 997 -54.08 -5.76 -63.90
C GLY A 997 -53.49 -6.01 -62.51
N ALA A 998 -52.19 -6.33 -62.43
CA ALA A 998 -51.57 -6.81 -61.19
C ALA A 998 -51.29 -5.69 -60.17
N LEU A 999 -52.16 -5.58 -59.16
CA LEU A 999 -51.98 -4.73 -57.99
C LEU A 999 -51.47 -5.56 -56.81
N TYR A 1000 -50.56 -4.99 -56.00
CA TYR A 1000 -50.04 -5.67 -54.81
C TYR A 1000 -50.09 -4.75 -53.59
N ASP A 1001 -50.51 -5.30 -52.44
CA ASP A 1001 -50.25 -4.72 -51.13
C ASP A 1001 -49.03 -5.41 -50.51
N THR A 1002 -48.01 -4.63 -50.16
CA THR A 1002 -46.75 -5.15 -49.60
C THR A 1002 -46.62 -4.64 -48.17
N ILE A 1003 -46.76 -5.56 -47.21
CA ILE A 1003 -46.83 -5.25 -45.79
C ILE A 1003 -45.64 -5.87 -45.09
N GLN A 1004 -44.86 -5.04 -44.39
CA GLN A 1004 -43.75 -5.51 -43.58
C GLN A 1004 -44.22 -5.81 -42.15
N TYR A 1005 -43.76 -6.92 -41.61
CA TYR A 1005 -43.99 -7.30 -40.22
C TYR A 1005 -42.67 -7.64 -39.55
N VAL A 1006 -42.58 -7.32 -38.26
CA VAL A 1006 -41.36 -7.54 -37.47
C VAL A 1006 -41.59 -8.73 -36.55
N VAL A 1007 -40.68 -9.70 -36.56
CA VAL A 1007 -40.65 -10.77 -35.54
C VAL A 1007 -39.50 -10.52 -34.58
N TYR A 1008 -39.74 -10.83 -33.31
CA TYR A 1008 -38.74 -10.73 -32.26
C TYR A 1008 -38.32 -12.13 -31.80
N ASP A 1009 -37.05 -12.28 -31.43
CA ASP A 1009 -36.57 -13.44 -30.68
C ASP A 1009 -36.82 -13.26 -29.16
N GLN A 1010 -36.40 -14.25 -28.36
CA GLN A 1010 -36.54 -14.22 -26.90
C GLN A 1010 -35.65 -13.16 -26.20
N TYR A 1011 -34.69 -12.57 -26.92
CA TYR A 1011 -33.74 -11.58 -26.43
C TYR A 1011 -34.08 -10.15 -26.87
N GLY A 1012 -35.15 -9.96 -27.65
CA GLY A 1012 -35.62 -8.66 -28.12
C GLY A 1012 -35.00 -8.20 -29.45
N ASN A 1013 -34.21 -9.05 -30.11
CA ASN A 1013 -33.71 -8.75 -31.46
C ASN A 1013 -34.85 -8.89 -32.47
N SER A 1014 -34.83 -8.07 -33.53
CA SER A 1014 -35.95 -7.96 -34.46
C SER A 1014 -35.53 -8.18 -35.91
N ILE A 1015 -36.35 -8.90 -36.68
CA ILE A 1015 -36.18 -8.99 -38.14
C ILE A 1015 -37.47 -8.61 -38.86
N THR A 1016 -37.30 -7.86 -39.95
CA THR A 1016 -38.39 -7.40 -40.81
C THR A 1016 -38.61 -8.38 -41.96
N ASN A 1017 -39.79 -8.99 -41.98
CA ASN A 1017 -40.27 -9.88 -43.03
C ASN A 1017 -41.36 -9.18 -43.85
N THR A 1018 -41.69 -9.73 -45.01
CA THR A 1018 -42.67 -9.13 -45.94
C THR A 1018 -43.78 -10.13 -46.27
N VAL A 1019 -45.04 -9.68 -46.20
CA VAL A 1019 -46.18 -10.33 -46.85
C VAL A 1019 -46.56 -9.50 -48.07
N LYS A 1020 -46.64 -10.15 -49.22
CA LYS A 1020 -47.03 -9.55 -50.49
C LYS A 1020 -48.34 -10.15 -50.98
N VAL A 1021 -49.41 -9.36 -50.93
CA VAL A 1021 -50.76 -9.77 -51.30
C VAL A 1021 -51.09 -9.21 -52.69
N ALA A 1022 -51.36 -10.08 -53.65
CA ALA A 1022 -51.91 -9.69 -54.94
C ALA A 1022 -53.42 -9.39 -54.81
N ILE A 1023 -53.87 -8.25 -55.33
CA ILE A 1023 -55.28 -7.89 -55.41
C ILE A 1023 -55.74 -8.16 -56.84
N ALA A 1024 -56.71 -9.06 -56.97
CA ALA A 1024 -57.28 -9.47 -58.24
C ALA A 1024 -58.56 -8.68 -58.52
N ASP A 1025 -58.57 -8.04 -59.68
CA ASP A 1025 -59.61 -7.20 -60.25
C ASP A 1025 -60.90 -7.98 -60.58
N ASP A 1026 -62.06 -7.31 -60.50
CA ASP A 1026 -63.37 -7.87 -60.86
C ASP A 1026 -63.94 -7.24 -62.14
N VAL A 1027 -64.92 -7.90 -62.79
CA VAL A 1027 -65.40 -7.49 -64.12
C VAL A 1027 -66.93 -7.36 -64.13
N PRO A 1028 -67.52 -6.46 -64.94
CA PRO A 1028 -68.95 -6.22 -64.92
C PRO A 1028 -69.69 -7.28 -65.74
N PHE A 1029 -70.98 -7.47 -65.43
CA PHE A 1029 -71.86 -8.45 -66.09
C PHE A 1029 -73.17 -7.82 -66.57
N ALA A 1030 -73.30 -7.64 -67.89
CA ALA A 1030 -74.51 -7.12 -68.52
C ALA A 1030 -75.54 -8.23 -68.78
N VAL A 1031 -76.79 -8.00 -68.37
CA VAL A 1031 -77.94 -8.89 -68.49
C VAL A 1031 -78.86 -8.42 -69.63
N ALA A 1032 -79.36 -9.33 -70.48
CA ALA A 1032 -80.19 -8.94 -71.61
C ALA A 1032 -81.60 -8.45 -71.22
N ASP A 1033 -82.06 -7.38 -71.87
CA ASP A 1033 -83.37 -6.75 -71.65
C ASP A 1033 -84.38 -6.98 -72.78
N ALA A 1034 -85.67 -6.86 -72.45
CA ALA A 1034 -86.74 -6.87 -73.45
C ALA A 1034 -87.91 -5.94 -73.13
N ASN A 1035 -88.56 -5.40 -74.16
CA ASN A 1035 -89.80 -4.61 -74.04
C ASN A 1035 -90.72 -4.83 -75.25
N THR A 1036 -91.93 -4.27 -75.23
CA THR A 1036 -92.96 -4.51 -76.25
C THR A 1036 -93.74 -3.26 -76.59
N VAL A 1037 -94.02 -3.02 -77.87
CA VAL A 1037 -94.81 -1.88 -78.36
C VAL A 1037 -95.71 -2.29 -79.54
N ALA A 1038 -96.86 -1.65 -79.72
CA ALA A 1038 -97.67 -1.81 -80.92
C ALA A 1038 -97.08 -0.98 -82.08
N GLU A 1039 -97.30 -1.41 -83.33
CA GLU A 1039 -96.82 -0.66 -84.49
C GLU A 1039 -97.31 0.80 -84.49
N GLY A 1040 -96.40 1.73 -84.83
CA GLY A 1040 -96.64 3.17 -84.75
C GLY A 1040 -96.67 3.76 -83.33
N GLY A 1041 -96.47 2.95 -82.28
CA GLY A 1041 -96.39 3.38 -80.88
C GLY A 1041 -94.96 3.70 -80.41
N THR A 1042 -94.86 4.19 -79.16
CA THR A 1042 -93.60 4.49 -78.47
C THR A 1042 -93.57 3.80 -77.11
N VAL A 1043 -92.42 3.25 -76.72
CA VAL A 1043 -92.17 2.64 -75.40
C VAL A 1043 -90.87 3.19 -74.78
N GLN A 1044 -90.79 3.22 -73.45
CA GLN A 1044 -89.63 3.66 -72.67
C GLN A 1044 -89.24 2.58 -71.65
N GLY A 1045 -87.96 2.52 -71.27
CA GLY A 1045 -87.43 1.62 -70.24
C GLY A 1045 -86.03 2.03 -69.79
N ASN A 1046 -85.37 1.21 -68.96
CA ASN A 1046 -83.96 1.37 -68.59
C ASN A 1046 -83.26 0.00 -68.61
N VAL A 1047 -82.11 -0.10 -69.25
CA VAL A 1047 -81.33 -1.35 -69.33
C VAL A 1047 -80.55 -1.66 -68.05
N ASN A 1048 -80.20 -0.64 -67.26
CA ASN A 1048 -79.48 -0.83 -66.01
C ASN A 1048 -80.42 -1.20 -64.84
N ILE A 1049 -81.73 -0.95 -64.97
CA ILE A 1049 -82.72 -1.12 -63.89
C ILE A 1049 -84.09 -1.48 -64.51
N ASP A 1050 -84.52 -2.74 -64.44
CA ASP A 1050 -85.88 -3.13 -64.85
C ASP A 1050 -86.88 -3.12 -63.68
N SER A 1051 -88.09 -2.62 -63.95
CA SER A 1051 -89.19 -2.56 -63.02
C SER A 1051 -89.95 -3.89 -62.94
N GLY A 1052 -89.37 -4.91 -62.29
CA GLY A 1052 -90.16 -6.04 -61.77
C GLY A 1052 -89.60 -7.46 -61.80
N ASP A 1053 -88.32 -7.70 -62.15
CA ASP A 1053 -87.67 -9.03 -62.04
C ASP A 1053 -86.15 -8.87 -61.82
N ASP A 1054 -85.49 -9.93 -61.33
CA ASP A 1054 -84.11 -9.99 -60.77
C ASP A 1054 -82.97 -9.85 -61.82
N ASN A 1055 -83.17 -9.06 -62.89
CA ASN A 1055 -82.33 -9.01 -64.10
C ASN A 1055 -81.54 -7.70 -64.27
N ALA A 1056 -81.17 -7.01 -63.19
CA ALA A 1056 -80.34 -5.80 -63.28
C ALA A 1056 -78.90 -6.14 -63.72
N ASP A 1057 -78.29 -5.25 -64.51
CA ASP A 1057 -76.86 -5.30 -64.82
C ASP A 1057 -76.02 -5.22 -63.52
N ASP A 1058 -74.98 -6.05 -63.42
CA ASP A 1058 -74.02 -6.06 -62.30
C ASP A 1058 -72.75 -5.31 -62.73
N PHE A 1059 -72.34 -4.33 -61.94
CA PHE A 1059 -71.21 -3.45 -62.25
C PHE A 1059 -69.96 -3.78 -61.43
N GLY A 1060 -69.93 -4.92 -60.74
CA GLY A 1060 -68.80 -5.26 -59.89
C GLY A 1060 -68.73 -4.47 -58.58
N ALA A 1061 -67.64 -4.66 -57.84
CA ALA A 1061 -67.41 -4.09 -56.51
C ALA A 1061 -67.10 -2.58 -56.58
N ASP A 1062 -66.52 -2.10 -57.67
CA ASP A 1062 -66.17 -0.69 -57.89
C ASP A 1062 -67.34 0.14 -58.49
N GLY A 1063 -68.34 -0.54 -59.05
CA GLY A 1063 -69.63 -0.01 -59.47
C GLY A 1063 -69.61 0.68 -60.84
N ALA A 1064 -70.77 1.18 -61.29
CA ALA A 1064 -70.92 1.71 -62.64
C ALA A 1064 -70.03 2.93 -62.94
N ARG A 1065 -69.64 3.08 -64.21
CA ARG A 1065 -68.92 4.27 -64.69
C ARG A 1065 -69.61 5.57 -64.32
N ALA A 1066 -68.84 6.52 -63.77
CA ALA A 1066 -69.36 7.82 -63.32
C ALA A 1066 -70.06 8.66 -64.42
N ALA A 1067 -69.70 8.47 -65.70
CA ALA A 1067 -70.33 9.15 -66.84
C ALA A 1067 -71.63 8.48 -67.34
N GLY A 1068 -72.09 7.43 -66.66
CA GLY A 1068 -73.18 6.55 -67.05
C GLY A 1068 -72.66 5.18 -67.49
N ALA A 1069 -73.32 4.13 -67.02
CA ALA A 1069 -73.00 2.73 -67.23
C ALA A 1069 -72.93 2.33 -68.71
N VAL A 1070 -73.85 2.82 -69.55
CA VAL A 1070 -73.90 2.40 -70.96
C VAL A 1070 -72.96 3.25 -71.81
N VAL A 1071 -72.03 2.59 -72.49
CA VAL A 1071 -70.98 3.26 -73.28
C VAL A 1071 -71.21 3.22 -74.78
N GLY A 1072 -72.08 2.34 -75.26
CA GLY A 1072 -72.45 2.28 -76.66
C GLY A 1072 -73.70 1.45 -76.91
N VAL A 1073 -74.32 1.72 -78.05
CA VAL A 1073 -75.47 0.98 -78.56
C VAL A 1073 -75.46 0.98 -80.09
N ARG A 1074 -75.79 -0.17 -80.68
CA ARG A 1074 -76.00 -0.28 -82.13
C ARG A 1074 -77.23 -1.14 -82.42
N ALA A 1075 -77.87 -0.89 -83.55
CA ALA A 1075 -78.86 -1.83 -84.09
C ALA A 1075 -78.14 -3.10 -84.54
N ASP A 1076 -78.77 -4.24 -84.30
CA ASP A 1076 -78.32 -5.53 -84.79
C ASP A 1076 -79.55 -6.35 -85.25
N GLY A 1077 -79.31 -7.40 -86.02
CA GLY A 1077 -80.38 -8.25 -86.54
C GLY A 1077 -80.88 -9.28 -85.53
N SER A 1078 -81.68 -10.22 -86.00
CA SER A 1078 -82.20 -11.38 -85.23
C SER A 1078 -81.12 -12.31 -84.64
N THR A 1079 -79.83 -12.08 -84.94
CA THR A 1079 -78.67 -12.82 -84.40
C THR A 1079 -77.62 -11.81 -83.93
N PRO A 1080 -77.77 -11.20 -82.75
CA PRO A 1080 -76.92 -10.12 -82.29
C PRO A 1080 -75.50 -10.58 -81.95
N ASP A 1081 -74.48 -9.78 -82.28
CA ASP A 1081 -73.10 -10.04 -81.87
C ASP A 1081 -72.78 -9.35 -80.53
N THR A 1082 -72.83 -10.13 -79.45
CA THR A 1082 -72.44 -9.66 -78.11
C THR A 1082 -70.96 -9.84 -77.80
N THR A 1083 -70.16 -10.39 -78.73
CA THR A 1083 -68.71 -10.57 -78.55
C THR A 1083 -67.91 -9.33 -78.97
N THR A 1084 -68.52 -8.45 -79.76
CA THR A 1084 -67.95 -7.16 -80.13
C THR A 1084 -68.60 -6.03 -79.34
N GLU A 1085 -67.80 -5.36 -78.50
CA GLU A 1085 -68.21 -4.17 -77.74
C GLU A 1085 -68.64 -3.01 -78.63
N VAL A 1086 -69.51 -2.16 -78.10
CA VAL A 1086 -69.98 -0.93 -78.73
C VAL A 1086 -69.68 0.25 -77.82
N THR A 1087 -69.05 1.28 -78.36
CA THR A 1087 -68.66 2.50 -77.61
C THR A 1087 -69.21 3.79 -78.23
N VAL A 1088 -70.13 3.66 -79.18
CA VAL A 1088 -70.74 4.76 -79.94
C VAL A 1088 -72.25 4.61 -79.96
N GLY A 1089 -72.97 5.66 -80.37
CA GLY A 1089 -74.43 5.60 -80.60
C GLY A 1089 -75.30 6.05 -79.43
N ILE A 1090 -74.73 6.24 -78.23
CA ILE A 1090 -75.45 6.76 -77.06
C ILE A 1090 -76.02 8.15 -77.35
N GLY A 1091 -77.27 8.37 -76.95
CA GLY A 1091 -78.02 9.61 -77.18
C GLY A 1091 -78.37 9.90 -78.63
N SER A 1092 -77.94 9.06 -79.57
CA SER A 1092 -78.27 9.18 -80.99
C SER A 1092 -79.50 8.35 -81.34
N SER A 1093 -80.18 8.72 -82.42
CA SER A 1093 -81.26 7.92 -82.99
C SER A 1093 -80.68 6.74 -83.77
N ILE A 1094 -80.84 5.54 -83.23
CA ILE A 1094 -80.40 4.29 -83.81
C ILE A 1094 -81.56 3.64 -84.55
N GLN A 1095 -81.43 3.51 -85.86
CA GLN A 1095 -82.46 2.94 -86.71
C GLN A 1095 -82.42 1.41 -86.65
N GLY A 1096 -83.47 0.80 -86.09
CA GLY A 1096 -83.75 -0.63 -86.22
C GLY A 1096 -84.52 -0.95 -87.49
N ASP A 1097 -84.82 -2.22 -87.70
CA ASP A 1097 -85.56 -2.69 -88.88
C ASP A 1097 -87.04 -2.22 -88.84
N HIS A 1098 -87.59 -2.01 -87.65
CA HIS A 1098 -89.02 -1.74 -87.42
C HIS A 1098 -89.32 -0.47 -86.62
N GLY A 1099 -88.28 0.26 -86.20
CA GLY A 1099 -88.42 1.51 -85.46
C GLY A 1099 -87.08 2.18 -85.17
N THR A 1100 -87.09 3.14 -84.25
CA THR A 1100 -85.91 3.93 -83.88
C THR A 1100 -85.75 3.95 -82.37
N LEU A 1101 -84.56 3.58 -81.88
CA LEU A 1101 -84.15 3.61 -80.48
C LEU A 1101 -83.31 4.86 -80.21
N VAL A 1102 -83.49 5.46 -79.03
CA VAL A 1102 -82.51 6.35 -78.40
C VAL A 1102 -82.22 5.77 -77.01
N LEU A 1103 -80.99 5.34 -76.75
CA LEU A 1103 -80.52 4.85 -75.44
C LEU A 1103 -79.48 5.85 -74.90
N LEU A 1104 -79.65 6.24 -73.64
CA LEU A 1104 -78.78 7.19 -72.94
C LEU A 1104 -77.75 6.46 -72.06
N ALA A 1105 -76.71 7.18 -71.64
CA ALA A 1105 -75.61 6.61 -70.85
C ALA A 1105 -76.07 6.11 -69.47
N ASP A 1106 -77.17 6.66 -68.93
CA ASP A 1106 -77.79 6.23 -67.67
C ASP A 1106 -78.65 4.96 -67.82
N GLY A 1107 -78.65 4.36 -69.02
CA GLY A 1107 -79.41 3.17 -69.38
C GLY A 1107 -80.85 3.44 -69.79
N SER A 1108 -81.36 4.67 -69.61
CA SER A 1108 -82.73 5.00 -70.03
C SER A 1108 -82.86 5.03 -71.55
N TYR A 1109 -83.95 4.46 -72.09
CA TYR A 1109 -84.21 4.45 -73.52
C TYR A 1109 -85.64 4.81 -73.90
N THR A 1110 -85.79 5.29 -75.13
CA THR A 1110 -87.07 5.46 -75.81
C THR A 1110 -87.00 4.78 -77.18
N TYR A 1111 -87.97 3.93 -77.50
CA TYR A 1111 -88.12 3.31 -78.81
C TYR A 1111 -89.45 3.74 -79.46
N THR A 1112 -89.42 4.16 -80.72
CA THR A 1112 -90.61 4.50 -81.52
C THR A 1112 -90.70 3.61 -82.75
N SER A 1113 -91.79 2.85 -82.87
CA SER A 1113 -92.04 1.95 -84.00
C SER A 1113 -92.51 2.72 -85.24
N ASN A 1114 -92.14 2.24 -86.43
CA ASN A 1114 -92.64 2.75 -87.70
C ASN A 1114 -94.13 2.37 -87.88
N PRO A 1115 -95.01 3.31 -88.24
CA PRO A 1115 -96.44 3.02 -88.40
C PRO A 1115 -96.74 2.26 -89.69
N ASN A 1116 -97.58 1.21 -89.61
CA ASN A 1116 -98.03 0.37 -90.73
C ASN A 1116 -96.90 -0.30 -91.54
N SER A 1117 -95.76 -0.60 -90.91
CA SER A 1117 -94.59 -1.15 -91.61
C SER A 1117 -94.49 -2.68 -91.54
N ILE A 1118 -95.36 -3.34 -90.77
CA ILE A 1118 -95.30 -4.79 -90.51
C ILE A 1118 -96.66 -5.44 -90.81
N SER A 1119 -96.68 -6.76 -90.97
CA SER A 1119 -97.92 -7.54 -91.22
C SER A 1119 -98.05 -8.78 -90.32
N THR A 1120 -97.08 -8.94 -89.41
CA THR A 1120 -97.02 -9.92 -88.31
C THR A 1120 -96.15 -9.31 -87.21
N ASN A 1121 -96.23 -9.83 -85.98
CA ASN A 1121 -95.31 -9.40 -84.91
C ASN A 1121 -93.85 -9.67 -85.31
N VAL A 1122 -92.97 -8.71 -85.04
CA VAL A 1122 -91.54 -8.76 -85.34
C VAL A 1122 -90.72 -8.20 -84.16
N GLN A 1123 -89.39 -8.25 -84.24
CA GLN A 1123 -88.50 -7.75 -83.20
C GLN A 1123 -87.45 -6.83 -83.80
N ASP A 1124 -87.12 -5.76 -83.07
CA ASP A 1124 -85.86 -5.04 -83.23
C ASP A 1124 -84.93 -5.43 -82.09
N VAL A 1125 -83.67 -5.74 -82.40
CA VAL A 1125 -82.64 -6.08 -81.40
C VAL A 1125 -81.54 -5.02 -81.45
N PHE A 1126 -81.10 -4.55 -80.29
CA PHE A 1126 -80.01 -3.61 -80.15
C PHE A 1126 -78.95 -4.22 -79.25
N VAL A 1127 -77.68 -4.11 -79.62
CA VAL A 1127 -76.55 -4.53 -78.77
C VAL A 1127 -76.05 -3.31 -78.03
N TYR A 1128 -75.93 -3.40 -76.71
CA TYR A 1128 -75.37 -2.35 -75.86
C TYR A 1128 -74.22 -2.89 -75.01
N THR A 1129 -73.31 -2.01 -74.63
CA THR A 1129 -72.17 -2.32 -73.76
C THR A 1129 -72.24 -1.46 -72.52
N ILE A 1130 -72.05 -2.08 -71.36
CA ILE A 1130 -71.83 -1.39 -70.10
C ILE A 1130 -70.33 -1.34 -69.76
N GLU A 1131 -69.96 -0.34 -68.98
CA GLU A 1131 -68.62 -0.14 -68.41
C GLU A 1131 -68.78 0.20 -66.93
N ASP A 1132 -67.94 -0.40 -66.09
CA ASP A 1132 -67.82 -0.08 -64.66
C ASP A 1132 -66.87 1.12 -64.43
N ALA A 1133 -66.43 1.33 -63.20
CA ALA A 1133 -65.70 2.54 -62.83
C ALA A 1133 -64.24 2.52 -63.27
N ASP A 1134 -63.62 1.34 -63.42
CA ASP A 1134 -62.22 1.20 -63.82
C ASP A 1134 -62.01 0.92 -65.31
N GLY A 1135 -63.10 0.61 -66.03
CA GLY A 1135 -63.16 0.61 -67.48
C GLY A 1135 -63.34 -0.77 -68.09
N ASP A 1136 -63.55 -1.81 -67.27
CA ASP A 1136 -63.94 -3.12 -67.73
C ASP A 1136 -65.37 -3.11 -68.29
N ARG A 1137 -65.63 -4.03 -69.23
CA ARG A 1137 -66.80 -3.94 -70.11
C ARG A 1137 -67.53 -5.25 -70.29
N SER A 1138 -68.84 -5.12 -70.40
CA SER A 1138 -69.75 -6.25 -70.64
C SER A 1138 -70.79 -5.88 -71.68
N THR A 1139 -71.08 -6.78 -72.63
CA THR A 1139 -71.92 -6.47 -73.80
C THR A 1139 -73.08 -7.44 -73.89
N THR A 1140 -74.30 -6.90 -74.04
CA THR A 1140 -75.55 -7.69 -74.13
C THR A 1140 -76.59 -7.00 -75.03
N THR A 1141 -77.85 -7.44 -74.99
CA THR A 1141 -78.89 -7.00 -75.94
C THR A 1141 -80.12 -6.40 -75.27
N LEU A 1142 -80.71 -5.39 -75.91
CA LEU A 1142 -82.06 -4.89 -75.68
C LEU A 1142 -82.98 -5.29 -76.86
N THR A 1143 -84.03 -6.07 -76.58
CA THR A 1143 -84.98 -6.56 -77.59
C THR A 1143 -86.32 -5.86 -77.50
N ILE A 1144 -86.79 -5.22 -78.58
CA ILE A 1144 -88.12 -4.62 -78.65
C ILE A 1144 -89.04 -5.44 -79.54
N ASN A 1145 -90.06 -6.05 -78.95
CA ASN A 1145 -91.11 -6.77 -79.66
C ASN A 1145 -92.13 -5.79 -80.23
N VAL A 1146 -92.26 -5.70 -81.55
CA VAL A 1146 -93.23 -4.84 -82.24
C VAL A 1146 -94.43 -5.66 -82.70
N GLN A 1147 -95.63 -5.32 -82.21
CA GLN A 1147 -96.87 -6.05 -82.51
C GLN A 1147 -97.63 -5.43 -83.69
N ASP A 1148 -98.13 -6.27 -84.61
CA ASP A 1148 -99.00 -5.89 -85.74
C ASP A 1148 -100.41 -5.50 -85.27
N PHE A 1149 -101.04 -4.51 -85.92
CA PHE A 1149 -102.38 -4.05 -85.53
C PHE A 1149 -103.33 -3.92 -86.73
N SER A 1150 -104.25 -4.90 -86.89
CA SER A 1150 -105.25 -4.91 -87.97
C SER A 1150 -106.71 -4.71 -87.47
N LEU A 1151 -107.51 -3.93 -88.22
CA LEU A 1151 -108.95 -3.69 -87.97
C LEU A 1151 -109.84 -4.65 -88.80
N THR A 1152 -110.86 -5.26 -88.17
CA THR A 1152 -111.79 -6.23 -88.83
C THR A 1152 -113.24 -5.68 -88.88
N ALA A 1153 -113.95 -5.79 -90.01
CA ALA A 1153 -115.40 -5.51 -90.14
C ALA A 1153 -116.21 -6.79 -90.39
N SER A 1154 -117.42 -6.91 -89.82
CA SER A 1154 -118.26 -8.13 -89.75
C SER A 1154 -119.51 -8.06 -90.65
N ALA A 1155 -119.96 -9.21 -91.18
CA ALA A 1155 -121.08 -9.34 -92.12
C ALA A 1155 -122.49 -9.08 -91.56
N ALA A 1156 -122.62 -8.46 -90.38
CA ALA A 1156 -123.91 -8.20 -89.71
C ALA A 1156 -124.62 -6.91 -90.19
N ASP A 1157 -123.99 -6.11 -91.05
CA ASP A 1157 -124.46 -4.76 -91.40
C ASP A 1157 -125.32 -4.68 -92.68
N ILE A 1158 -125.91 -5.80 -93.15
CA ILE A 1158 -126.86 -5.81 -94.28
C ILE A 1158 -128.27 -6.16 -93.78
N LEU A 1159 -129.15 -5.15 -93.69
CA LEU A 1159 -130.59 -5.31 -93.45
C LEU A 1159 -131.36 -5.05 -94.75
N ALA A 1160 -132.10 -6.04 -95.23
CA ALA A 1160 -133.12 -5.89 -96.26
C ALA A 1160 -134.50 -5.85 -95.58
N ASP A 1161 -135.23 -4.73 -95.70
CA ASP A 1161 -136.63 -4.64 -95.28
C ASP A 1161 -137.55 -4.84 -96.50
N ASP A 1162 -138.22 -5.99 -96.55
CA ASP A 1162 -139.33 -6.29 -97.44
C ASP A 1162 -140.63 -6.30 -96.64
N GLN A 1163 -141.28 -5.14 -96.56
CA GLN A 1163 -142.72 -5.01 -96.32
C GLN A 1163 -143.31 -4.48 -97.64
N TYR A 1164 -144.26 -5.02 -98.37
CA TYR A 1164 -145.11 -6.18 -98.31
C TYR A 1164 -146.04 -6.34 -97.09
N ALA A 1165 -147.19 -5.63 -97.22
CA ALA A 1165 -148.53 -6.01 -96.72
C ALA A 1165 -149.61 -5.86 -97.85
N GLY A 1166 -149.29 -6.38 -99.05
CA GLY A 1166 -150.16 -6.82 -100.17
C GLY A 1166 -149.73 -8.19 -100.78
N VAL A 1167 -148.87 -8.87 -99.99
CA VAL A 1167 -148.21 -10.20 -99.81
C VAL A 1167 -147.61 -11.13 -100.89
N THR A 1168 -146.31 -11.08 -101.24
CA THR A 1168 -145.20 -12.08 -101.07
C THR A 1168 -144.23 -12.15 -102.27
N PRO A 1169 -142.97 -11.68 -102.12
CA PRO A 1169 -141.86 -11.99 -103.00
C PRO A 1169 -140.75 -12.74 -102.21
N SER A 1170 -140.04 -13.59 -102.92
CA SER A 1170 -138.82 -14.24 -102.45
C SER A 1170 -137.90 -14.30 -103.65
N ASN A 1171 -137.00 -13.31 -103.78
CA ASN A 1171 -135.80 -13.44 -104.60
C ASN A 1171 -134.61 -12.88 -103.79
N GLN A 1172 -133.66 -13.77 -103.49
CA GLN A 1172 -132.34 -13.47 -102.94
C GLN A 1172 -131.45 -12.81 -104.00
N PHE A 1173 -130.64 -11.81 -103.61
CA PHE A 1173 -129.51 -11.30 -104.38
C PHE A 1173 -128.20 -11.70 -103.70
N THR A 1174 -127.29 -12.35 -104.42
CA THR A 1174 -125.92 -12.62 -103.98
C THR A 1174 -124.94 -11.83 -104.85
N THR A 1175 -124.25 -10.83 -104.29
CA THR A 1175 -123.06 -10.20 -104.88
C THR A 1175 -121.97 -10.02 -103.82
N THR A 1176 -120.71 -10.05 -104.22
CA THR A 1176 -119.54 -9.89 -103.34
C THR A 1176 -119.00 -8.46 -103.44
N LEU A 1177 -118.75 -7.79 -102.31
CA LEU A 1177 -118.04 -6.50 -102.26
C LEU A 1177 -116.54 -6.77 -102.06
N ALA A 1178 -115.70 -6.22 -102.94
CA ALA A 1178 -114.25 -6.17 -102.73
C ALA A 1178 -113.88 -4.74 -102.29
N PRO A 1179 -113.35 -4.51 -101.07
CA PRO A 1179 -112.86 -3.19 -100.68
C PRO A 1179 -111.53 -2.88 -101.39
N SER A 1180 -111.43 -1.72 -102.03
CA SER A 1180 -110.13 -1.12 -102.39
C SER A 1180 -110.07 0.34 -101.90
N GLY A 1181 -109.14 0.62 -100.97
CA GLY A 1181 -108.71 1.96 -100.54
C GLY A 1181 -109.09 2.38 -99.11
N GLY A 1182 -108.08 2.74 -98.30
CA GLY A 1182 -108.15 3.67 -97.15
C GLY A 1182 -106.76 4.31 -97.01
N THR A 1183 -106.54 5.59 -96.69
CA THR A 1183 -107.23 6.55 -95.80
C THR A 1183 -108.44 7.29 -96.40
N GLY A 1184 -109.64 6.75 -96.16
CA GLY A 1184 -110.93 7.34 -96.51
C GLY A 1184 -111.19 7.55 -98.02
N PRO A 1185 -112.45 7.85 -98.42
CA PRO A 1185 -113.73 7.58 -97.75
C PRO A 1185 -114.34 6.27 -98.29
N TYR A 1186 -114.81 5.35 -97.43
CA TYR A 1186 -115.32 4.07 -97.94
C TYR A 1186 -116.64 4.30 -98.71
N THR A 1187 -116.62 4.06 -100.02
CA THR A 1187 -117.77 4.17 -100.92
C THR A 1187 -117.97 2.84 -101.64
N TYR A 1188 -119.19 2.29 -101.63
CA TYR A 1188 -119.53 0.96 -102.16
C TYR A 1188 -120.47 1.08 -103.40
N ALA A 1189 -120.25 0.32 -104.50
CA ALA A 1189 -121.16 0.26 -105.66
C ALA A 1189 -121.11 -1.09 -106.43
N ILE A 1190 -122.25 -1.50 -107.02
CA ILE A 1190 -122.64 -2.87 -107.42
C ILE A 1190 -122.35 -3.19 -108.92
N ALA A 1191 -121.93 -4.42 -109.26
CA ALA A 1191 -121.73 -4.88 -110.65
C ALA A 1191 -123.07 -5.26 -111.37
N SER A 1192 -123.23 -4.78 -112.60
CA SER A 1192 -124.49 -4.57 -113.36
C SER A 1192 -125.32 -5.78 -113.82
N GLY A 1193 -126.65 -5.60 -113.89
CA GLY A 1193 -127.51 -6.35 -114.82
C GLY A 1193 -129.00 -6.48 -114.44
N HIS A 1194 -129.80 -5.41 -114.51
CA HIS A 1194 -131.26 -5.55 -114.57
C HIS A 1194 -131.93 -4.32 -115.21
N THR A 1195 -132.74 -4.56 -116.24
CA THR A 1195 -133.51 -3.56 -117.00
C THR A 1195 -134.99 -3.65 -116.65
N ASP A 1196 -135.49 -2.82 -115.72
CA ASP A 1196 -136.92 -2.50 -115.55
C ASP A 1196 -137.07 -1.15 -114.79
N PRO A 1197 -137.73 -0.12 -115.33
CA PRO A 1197 -137.67 1.26 -114.84
C PRO A 1197 -138.69 1.64 -113.74
N THR A 1198 -139.16 0.72 -112.89
CA THR A 1198 -140.35 0.97 -112.04
C THR A 1198 -140.16 0.91 -110.52
N TYR A 1199 -138.93 0.84 -109.98
CA TYR A 1199 -138.69 0.96 -108.52
C TYR A 1199 -137.50 1.87 -108.20
N GLY A 1200 -137.71 2.74 -107.20
CA GLY A 1200 -136.79 3.81 -106.77
C GLY A 1200 -135.59 3.34 -105.93
N SER A 1201 -134.75 4.33 -105.60
CA SER A 1201 -133.41 4.32 -104.99
C SER A 1201 -133.08 3.28 -103.90
N PHE A 1202 -131.89 2.71 -104.00
CA PHE A 1202 -131.14 2.05 -102.91
C PHE A 1202 -130.15 3.07 -102.28
N SER A 1203 -130.07 3.12 -100.94
CA SER A 1203 -128.97 3.74 -100.20
C SER A 1203 -128.20 2.67 -99.44
N VAL A 1204 -126.87 2.79 -99.44
CA VAL A 1204 -125.93 2.11 -98.53
C VAL A 1204 -125.52 3.11 -97.46
#